data_AF-A0A937XG77-F1
#
_entry.id   AF-A0A937XG77-F1
#
_cell.length_a   1.000
_cell.length_b   1.000
_cell.length_c   1.000
_cell.angle_alpha   90.00
_cell.angle_beta   90.00
_cell.angle_gamma   90.00
#
_symmetry.space_group_name_H-M   'P 1'
#
loop_
_entity.id
_entity.type
_entity.pdbx_description
1 polymer ?
#
loop_
_entity_poly.entity_id
_entity_poly.type
_entity_poly.pdbx_seq_one_letter_code
_entity_poly.pdbx_strand_id
1 'polypeptide(L)'
;MEAPVRGERLEVRLRDRMLRAWPSSDQRTMAVKRKVRFVLGGILAILPLLAAAKSYYYPEISTDVMLQADGSARIVQERTYEFDGRFSWADLDLRKQGAADIRLNRLALKTSAGWQDLTPEQGNSDRSLYLRWGYSAEDEQRTFLIDYTILGAVKRYEDVAEFYWKVIEDEHQPVSRISVRIILPGQSPDLFKIYVHAVARPGTLHFAGTFDTAYINQTGIPRNAFVEVRALASPGLYPQAAQIPQRRYEQILAEEKQNFLTATFRSHFFIPLGLFLILVPAVLLIIFYRKFGREPKLDYEAMYEHEPPRKAPPFVVPLILHQRPDKSGMTQELFRGLMAALLGLARQGVVSVHEVKEGRKIKYEFRLDKPDKLAASGEFDRMAVEYLFGKFGGGGNVLTEEMIKSYGRTHPSSVREMVSSLYSAGIGWWPAQLGVEFTEAASRRAYSTYCGLAALCFIPGAWLLLGGLAAIAPESAAARIPLTVVAAVLCGAVYFLTGRVITRWDPIAYLEHKRWRSFRKFLKDFSAIEQAPVNLLAIWEEYYVYAVALGVAAEFLKHVTRLAEQRGTGLALPVWYIGASGMPGGSLASLSDGLGGFGAFASNMSSMMSSFSTASSSGGGFSGGGGGGGGGGSSGAG
;
A
#
# COMPACT_ATOMS: atom_id res chain seq x y z
N MET A 1 -55.85 -43.90 38.99
CA MET A 1 -56.29 -42.50 38.86
C MET A 1 -55.44 -41.71 39.84
N GLU A 2 -54.24 -41.33 39.40
CA GLU A 2 -53.90 -39.99 38.88
C GLU A 2 -53.13 -39.22 39.95
N ALA A 3 -51.81 -39.28 39.84
CA ALA A 3 -50.93 -38.27 40.39
C ALA A 3 -50.72 -37.17 39.33
N PRO A 4 -50.82 -35.87 39.66
CA PRO A 4 -50.34 -34.83 38.78
C PRO A 4 -49.01 -34.23 39.25
N VAL A 5 -48.06 -34.27 38.29
CA VAL A 5 -47.21 -33.15 37.85
C VAL A 5 -46.19 -32.59 38.85
N ARG A 6 -45.02 -33.25 38.88
CA ARG A 6 -43.73 -32.62 39.18
C ARG A 6 -42.84 -32.71 37.93
N GLY A 7 -43.21 -31.97 36.88
CA GLY A 7 -42.56 -32.09 35.56
C GLY A 7 -42.50 -30.82 34.70
N GLU A 8 -43.00 -29.67 35.18
CA GLU A 8 -43.11 -28.45 34.35
C GLU A 8 -42.33 -27.24 34.88
N ARG A 9 -41.38 -27.42 35.81
CA ARG A 9 -40.51 -26.33 36.30
C ARG A 9 -39.02 -26.47 35.97
N LEU A 10 -38.66 -27.40 35.09
CA LEU A 10 -37.27 -27.57 34.63
C LEU A 10 -37.05 -27.26 33.14
N GLU A 11 -38.07 -27.32 32.28
CA GLU A 11 -37.90 -26.95 30.85
C GLU A 11 -37.98 -25.45 30.56
N VAL A 12 -38.67 -24.66 31.39
CA VAL A 12 -38.70 -23.19 31.24
C VAL A 12 -37.42 -22.53 31.79
N ARG A 13 -36.70 -23.19 32.70
CA ARG A 13 -35.43 -22.68 33.26
C ARG A 13 -34.17 -23.02 32.45
N LEU A 14 -34.28 -23.88 31.44
CA LEU A 14 -33.18 -24.20 30.52
C LEU A 14 -33.26 -23.46 29.18
N ARG A 15 -34.45 -23.00 28.75
CA ARG A 15 -34.57 -22.11 27.58
C ARG A 15 -34.10 -20.66 27.84
N ASP A 16 -34.23 -20.15 29.06
CA ASP A 16 -33.82 -18.77 29.40
C ASP A 16 -32.35 -18.59 29.82
N ARG A 17 -31.60 -19.70 29.94
CA ARG A 17 -30.15 -19.69 30.23
C ARG A 17 -29.27 -19.98 29.02
N MET A 18 -29.82 -20.47 27.91
CA MET A 18 -29.07 -20.64 26.65
C MET A 18 -29.17 -19.44 25.69
N LEU A 19 -29.97 -18.40 26.02
CA LEU A 19 -30.07 -17.16 25.22
C LEU A 19 -29.24 -15.98 25.76
N ARG A 20 -28.35 -16.20 26.75
CA ARG A 20 -27.50 -15.14 27.33
C ARG A 20 -26.01 -15.46 27.32
N ALA A 21 -25.52 -16.03 26.22
CA ALA A 21 -24.10 -16.18 25.96
C ALA A 21 -23.80 -16.11 24.46
N TRP A 22 -24.08 -14.96 23.82
CA TRP A 22 -23.35 -14.52 22.63
C TRP A 22 -23.59 -13.02 22.38
N PRO A 23 -22.60 -12.22 21.96
CA PRO A 23 -22.79 -10.79 21.78
C PRO A 23 -23.78 -10.51 20.64
N SER A 24 -24.75 -9.65 20.92
CA SER A 24 -25.68 -9.07 19.94
C SER A 24 -24.93 -8.54 18.72
N SER A 25 -25.38 -8.97 17.55
CA SER A 25 -24.78 -8.83 16.23
C SER A 25 -24.67 -7.41 15.64
N ASP A 26 -24.89 -6.35 16.43
CA ASP A 26 -24.97 -4.98 15.93
C ASP A 26 -23.69 -4.13 16.06
N GLN A 27 -22.62 -4.65 16.66
CA GLN A 27 -21.32 -3.96 16.70
C GLN A 27 -20.27 -4.46 15.69
N ARG A 28 -20.55 -5.54 14.95
CA ARG A 28 -19.71 -5.94 13.80
C ARG A 28 -20.15 -5.31 12.49
N THR A 29 -21.39 -4.82 12.37
CA THR A 29 -21.96 -4.38 11.08
C THR A 29 -21.55 -2.97 10.65
N MET A 30 -21.13 -2.09 11.56
CA MET A 30 -20.69 -0.71 11.21
C MET A 30 -19.21 -0.61 10.81
N ALA A 31 -18.33 -1.44 11.40
CA ALA A 31 -16.93 -1.54 10.98
C ALA A 31 -16.77 -2.34 9.67
N VAL A 32 -17.69 -3.29 9.43
CA VAL A 32 -17.75 -4.03 8.16
C VAL A 32 -18.35 -3.15 7.07
N LYS A 33 -19.41 -2.35 7.27
CA LYS A 33 -20.00 -1.52 6.18
C LYS A 33 -19.10 -0.42 5.64
N ARG A 34 -18.13 0.10 6.41
CA ARG A 34 -17.16 1.12 5.94
C ARG A 34 -15.92 0.50 5.26
N LYS A 35 -15.52 -0.72 5.65
CA LYS A 35 -14.54 -1.53 4.91
C LYS A 35 -15.15 -2.20 3.67
N VAL A 36 -16.42 -2.58 3.72
CA VAL A 36 -17.18 -3.20 2.62
C VAL A 36 -17.57 -2.18 1.56
N ARG A 37 -17.64 -0.86 1.82
CA ARG A 37 -17.80 0.15 0.74
C ARG A 37 -16.50 0.49 0.00
N PHE A 38 -15.35 0.39 0.66
CA PHE A 38 -14.04 0.48 0.00
C PHE A 38 -13.68 -0.82 -0.72
N VAL A 39 -14.12 -1.96 -0.20
CA VAL A 39 -14.01 -3.26 -0.85
C VAL A 39 -15.07 -3.46 -1.94
N LEU A 40 -16.32 -2.96 -1.82
CA LEU A 40 -17.30 -2.97 -2.92
C LEU A 40 -16.97 -1.93 -4.00
N GLY A 41 -16.44 -0.76 -3.65
CA GLY A 41 -15.96 0.23 -4.63
C GLY A 41 -14.72 -0.26 -5.38
N GLY A 42 -13.86 -1.05 -4.69
CA GLY A 42 -12.75 -1.77 -5.30
C GLY A 42 -13.18 -3.00 -6.10
N ILE A 43 -14.23 -3.72 -5.69
CA ILE A 43 -14.75 -4.92 -6.39
C ILE A 43 -15.66 -4.54 -7.57
N LEU A 44 -16.39 -3.42 -7.54
CA LEU A 44 -17.13 -2.91 -8.72
C LEU A 44 -16.23 -2.27 -9.78
N ALA A 45 -15.00 -1.88 -9.42
CA ALA A 45 -13.97 -1.49 -10.38
C ALA A 45 -13.17 -2.69 -10.94
N ILE A 46 -13.47 -3.91 -10.48
CA ILE A 46 -12.89 -5.18 -10.95
C ILE A 46 -13.97 -6.09 -11.57
N LEU A 47 -15.02 -5.49 -12.14
CA LEU A 47 -15.76 -6.13 -13.23
C LEU A 47 -15.34 -5.47 -14.54
N PRO A 48 -14.16 -5.82 -15.11
CA PRO A 48 -14.18 -5.94 -16.56
C PRO A 48 -15.27 -6.97 -16.84
N LEU A 49 -16.20 -6.65 -17.74
CA LEU A 49 -17.17 -7.61 -18.23
C LEU A 49 -16.44 -8.95 -18.43
N LEU A 50 -17.03 -10.05 -17.96
CA LEU A 50 -16.84 -11.36 -18.58
C LEU A 50 -17.43 -11.28 -19.99
N ALA A 51 -16.91 -10.38 -20.83
CA ALA A 51 -16.77 -10.69 -22.22
C ALA A 51 -15.72 -11.79 -22.22
N ALA A 52 -16.10 -13.01 -22.60
CA ALA A 52 -15.14 -13.98 -23.06
C ALA A 52 -14.43 -13.30 -24.24
N ALA A 53 -13.32 -12.63 -23.96
CA ALA A 53 -12.50 -12.02 -24.98
C ALA A 53 -11.90 -13.19 -25.74
N LYS A 54 -12.28 -13.33 -27.00
CA LYS A 54 -11.71 -14.35 -27.87
C LYS A 54 -10.18 -14.30 -27.79
N SER A 55 -9.55 -15.45 -27.67
CA SER A 55 -8.12 -15.57 -27.47
C SER A 55 -7.55 -16.64 -28.37
N TYR A 56 -6.25 -16.59 -28.62
CA TYR A 56 -5.56 -17.66 -29.32
C TYR A 56 -4.09 -17.69 -28.90
N TYR A 57 -3.46 -18.83 -29.13
CA TYR A 57 -2.02 -18.99 -29.01
C TYR A 57 -1.51 -19.93 -30.10
N TYR A 58 -0.19 -20.08 -30.20
CA TYR A 58 0.44 -20.99 -31.15
C TYR A 58 0.87 -22.29 -30.43
N PRO A 59 0.19 -23.42 -30.62
CA PRO A 59 0.71 -24.71 -30.15
C PRO A 59 2.09 -25.03 -30.73
N GLU A 60 2.27 -24.77 -32.02
CA GLU A 60 3.51 -25.10 -32.73
C GLU A 60 3.75 -24.17 -33.91
N ILE A 61 4.99 -23.72 -34.03
CA ILE A 61 5.52 -23.07 -35.23
C ILE A 61 6.72 -23.88 -35.71
N SER A 62 6.61 -24.47 -36.90
CA SER A 62 7.71 -25.17 -37.56
C SER A 62 8.25 -24.31 -38.69
N THR A 63 9.56 -24.06 -38.72
CA THR A 63 10.21 -23.20 -39.71
C THR A 63 11.40 -23.93 -40.35
N ASP A 64 11.33 -24.15 -41.65
CA ASP A 64 12.48 -24.54 -42.46
C ASP A 64 13.12 -23.30 -43.08
N VAL A 65 14.41 -23.10 -42.83
CA VAL A 65 15.25 -22.04 -43.40
C VAL A 65 16.21 -22.70 -44.39
N MET A 66 15.93 -22.57 -45.67
CA MET A 66 16.74 -23.12 -46.75
C MET A 66 17.62 -22.03 -47.34
N LEU A 67 18.90 -22.01 -47.00
CA LEU A 67 19.87 -21.06 -47.53
C LEU A 67 20.29 -21.48 -48.94
N GLN A 68 20.37 -20.53 -49.87
CA GLN A 68 20.64 -20.78 -51.29
C GLN A 68 22.01 -20.24 -51.71
N ALA A 69 22.59 -20.80 -52.78
CA ALA A 69 23.92 -20.44 -53.28
C ALA A 69 24.05 -18.97 -53.75
N ASP A 70 22.93 -18.31 -54.04
CA ASP A 70 22.82 -16.88 -54.37
C ASP A 70 22.76 -15.96 -53.14
N GLY A 71 22.75 -16.54 -51.94
CA GLY A 71 22.66 -15.82 -50.68
C GLY A 71 21.23 -15.42 -50.30
N SER A 72 20.22 -15.87 -51.04
CA SER A 72 18.83 -15.79 -50.59
C SER A 72 18.51 -16.92 -49.60
N ALA A 73 17.39 -16.78 -48.87
CA ALA A 73 16.87 -17.81 -47.98
C ALA A 73 15.39 -18.05 -48.27
N ARG A 74 15.01 -19.29 -48.59
CA ARG A 74 13.61 -19.70 -48.66
C ARG A 74 13.16 -20.15 -47.27
N ILE A 75 12.11 -19.52 -46.77
CA ILE A 75 11.51 -19.81 -45.48
C ILE A 75 10.19 -20.51 -45.73
N VAL A 76 10.04 -21.72 -45.18
CA VAL A 76 8.79 -22.48 -45.22
C VAL A 76 8.32 -22.64 -43.78
N GLN A 77 7.24 -21.96 -43.43
CA GLN A 77 6.74 -21.91 -42.06
C GLN A 77 5.34 -22.48 -41.96
N GLU A 78 5.15 -23.45 -41.07
CA GLU A 78 3.84 -23.96 -40.66
C GLU A 78 3.48 -23.38 -39.28
N ARG A 79 2.40 -22.62 -39.21
CA ARG A 79 1.89 -22.04 -37.96
C ARG A 79 0.56 -22.66 -37.59
N THR A 80 0.52 -23.37 -36.47
CA THR A 80 -0.73 -23.87 -35.88
C THR A 80 -1.25 -22.86 -34.87
N TYR A 81 -2.52 -22.53 -34.97
CA TYR A 81 -3.27 -21.65 -34.07
C TYR A 81 -4.26 -22.49 -33.28
N GLU A 82 -4.38 -22.25 -31.98
CA GLU A 82 -5.50 -22.72 -31.14
C GLU A 82 -6.42 -21.53 -30.90
N PHE A 83 -7.64 -21.55 -31.45
CA PHE A 83 -8.60 -20.46 -31.27
C PHE A 83 -9.61 -20.78 -30.15
N ASP A 84 -9.89 -19.79 -29.31
CA ASP A 84 -10.98 -19.75 -28.35
C ASP A 84 -11.85 -18.53 -28.70
N GLY A 85 -13.02 -18.77 -29.29
CA GLY A 85 -13.92 -17.81 -29.91
C GLY A 85 -13.88 -17.78 -31.44
N ARG A 86 -14.63 -16.86 -32.03
CA ARG A 86 -14.77 -16.71 -33.50
C ARG A 86 -13.70 -15.82 -34.13
N PHE A 87 -12.98 -16.38 -35.10
CA PHE A 87 -11.95 -15.70 -35.88
C PHE A 87 -12.22 -15.83 -37.38
N SER A 88 -11.94 -14.76 -38.12
CA SER A 88 -12.17 -14.70 -39.57
C SER A 88 -10.97 -14.21 -40.38
N TRP A 89 -9.90 -13.76 -39.73
CA TRP A 89 -8.67 -13.36 -40.42
C TRP A 89 -7.42 -13.52 -39.54
N ALA A 90 -6.26 -13.59 -40.18
CA ALA A 90 -4.94 -13.48 -39.55
C ALA A 90 -4.04 -12.60 -40.40
N ASP A 91 -3.04 -12.01 -39.76
CA ASP A 91 -2.04 -11.18 -40.41
C ASP A 91 -0.61 -11.45 -39.93
N LEU A 92 0.34 -11.03 -40.75
CA LEU A 92 1.78 -11.16 -40.51
C LEU A 92 2.53 -10.00 -41.16
N ASP A 93 3.29 -9.26 -40.37
CA ASP A 93 4.19 -8.19 -40.83
C ASP A 93 5.66 -8.62 -40.77
N LEU A 94 6.26 -8.88 -41.93
CA LEU A 94 7.65 -9.30 -42.06
C LEU A 94 8.57 -8.10 -42.31
N ARG A 95 9.40 -7.75 -41.33
CA ARG A 95 10.39 -6.66 -41.45
C ARG A 95 11.49 -7.02 -42.44
N LYS A 96 11.88 -6.07 -43.30
CA LYS A 96 12.95 -6.23 -44.31
C LYS A 96 14.34 -5.90 -43.79
N GLN A 97 14.50 -5.58 -42.50
CA GLN A 97 15.80 -5.22 -41.93
C GLN A 97 16.82 -6.36 -42.11
N GLY A 98 17.97 -6.04 -42.68
CA GLY A 98 19.02 -7.03 -42.99
C GLY A 98 18.83 -7.76 -44.34
N ALA A 99 17.64 -7.71 -44.92
CA ALA A 99 17.33 -8.24 -46.25
C ALA A 99 17.37 -7.14 -47.33
N ALA A 100 17.54 -7.54 -48.59
CA ALA A 100 17.33 -6.66 -49.73
C ALA A 100 15.83 -6.49 -50.02
N ASP A 101 15.07 -7.58 -49.96
CA ASP A 101 13.62 -7.61 -50.12
C ASP A 101 13.04 -8.94 -49.60
N ILE A 102 11.73 -9.03 -49.44
CA ILE A 102 11.02 -10.27 -49.09
C ILE A 102 9.90 -10.50 -50.11
N ARG A 103 9.82 -11.73 -50.63
CA ARG A 103 8.81 -12.13 -51.63
C ARG A 103 8.01 -13.31 -51.12
N LEU A 104 6.68 -13.19 -51.10
CA LEU A 104 5.79 -14.31 -50.81
C LEU A 104 5.80 -15.30 -52.00
N ASN A 105 6.03 -16.58 -51.71
CA ASN A 105 5.96 -17.66 -52.71
C ASN A 105 4.58 -18.32 -52.68
N ARG A 106 4.09 -18.67 -51.49
CA ARG A 106 2.82 -19.38 -51.29
C ARG A 106 2.24 -19.14 -49.90
N LEU A 107 0.93 -19.00 -49.82
CA LEU A 107 0.16 -19.03 -48.57
C LEU A 107 -0.93 -20.08 -48.71
N ALA A 108 -1.08 -20.98 -47.73
CA ALA A 108 -2.08 -22.04 -47.79
C ALA A 108 -2.65 -22.41 -46.41
N LEU A 109 -3.89 -22.91 -46.37
CA LEU A 109 -4.54 -23.49 -45.20
C LEU A 109 -4.49 -25.01 -45.25
N LYS A 110 -4.22 -25.66 -44.13
CA LYS A 110 -4.27 -27.11 -43.99
C LYS A 110 -5.72 -27.58 -43.86
N THR A 111 -6.16 -28.47 -44.75
CA THR A 111 -7.48 -29.11 -44.75
C THR A 111 -7.33 -30.64 -44.69
N SER A 112 -8.44 -31.37 -44.53
CA SER A 112 -8.44 -32.84 -44.58
C SER A 112 -8.00 -33.40 -45.93
N ALA A 113 -8.18 -32.65 -47.02
CA ALA A 113 -7.77 -33.02 -48.38
C ALA A 113 -6.35 -32.56 -48.75
N GLY A 114 -5.63 -31.90 -47.84
CA GLY A 114 -4.30 -31.32 -48.08
C GLY A 114 -4.27 -29.79 -47.98
N TRP A 115 -3.29 -29.17 -48.63
CA TRP A 115 -3.10 -27.72 -48.62
C TRP A 115 -4.01 -27.02 -49.62
N GLN A 116 -4.83 -26.09 -49.13
CA GLN A 116 -5.66 -25.21 -49.95
C GLN A 116 -4.99 -23.83 -50.05
N ASP A 117 -4.70 -23.38 -51.26
CA ASP A 117 -4.05 -22.08 -51.47
C ASP A 117 -4.98 -20.92 -51.07
N LEU A 118 -4.38 -19.91 -50.45
CA LEU A 118 -5.02 -18.67 -50.05
C LEU A 118 -4.40 -17.49 -50.78
N THR A 119 -5.20 -16.47 -51.07
CA THR A 119 -4.72 -15.19 -51.62
C THR A 119 -4.80 -14.13 -50.52
N PRO A 120 -3.66 -13.68 -49.96
CA PRO A 120 -3.67 -12.63 -48.95
C PRO A 120 -3.79 -11.23 -49.58
N GLU A 121 -4.36 -10.30 -48.82
CA GLU A 121 -4.11 -8.86 -49.00
C GLU A 121 -2.65 -8.59 -48.66
N GLN A 122 -1.92 -7.90 -49.55
CA GLN A 122 -0.49 -7.63 -49.39
C GLN A 122 -0.23 -6.12 -49.33
N GLY A 123 0.50 -5.69 -48.31
CA GLY A 123 1.06 -4.34 -48.20
C GLY A 123 2.57 -4.41 -48.31
N ASN A 124 3.13 -3.93 -49.43
CA ASN A 124 4.58 -3.96 -49.65
C ASN A 124 5.17 -2.54 -49.50
N SER A 125 6.08 -2.36 -48.54
CA SER A 125 6.80 -1.11 -48.30
C SER A 125 8.31 -1.35 -48.27
N ASP A 126 9.10 -0.28 -48.25
CA ASP A 126 10.56 -0.39 -48.05
C ASP A 126 10.92 -1.00 -46.68
N ARG A 127 10.02 -0.91 -45.69
CA ARG A 127 10.28 -1.37 -44.31
C ARG A 127 9.82 -2.79 -44.03
N SER A 128 8.73 -3.24 -44.67
CA SER A 128 8.15 -4.55 -44.40
C SER A 128 7.23 -5.07 -45.52
N LEU A 129 6.98 -6.38 -45.49
CA LEU A 129 5.93 -7.07 -46.24
C LEU A 129 4.82 -7.46 -45.27
N TYR A 130 3.68 -6.79 -45.37
CA TYR A 130 2.45 -7.09 -44.62
C TYR A 130 1.57 -8.05 -45.40
N LEU A 131 1.08 -9.09 -44.75
CA LEU A 131 0.18 -10.11 -45.29
C LEU A 131 -1.06 -10.21 -44.39
N ARG A 132 -2.25 -10.22 -44.97
CA ARG A 132 -3.50 -10.52 -44.26
C ARG A 132 -4.35 -11.49 -45.07
N TRP A 133 -4.87 -12.54 -44.44
CA TRP A 133 -5.73 -13.54 -45.10
C TRP A 133 -6.96 -13.88 -44.28
N GLY A 134 -8.04 -14.21 -44.99
CA GLY A 134 -9.32 -14.61 -44.40
C GLY A 134 -9.44 -16.12 -44.20
N TYR A 135 -10.16 -16.53 -43.17
CA TYR A 135 -10.60 -17.92 -42.93
C TYR A 135 -11.85 -17.89 -42.05
N SER A 136 -12.29 -19.05 -41.53
CA SER A 136 -13.31 -19.13 -40.49
C SER A 136 -12.86 -20.18 -39.47
N ALA A 137 -12.84 -19.79 -38.20
CA ALA A 137 -12.57 -20.68 -37.09
C ALA A 137 -13.40 -20.31 -35.86
N GLU A 138 -13.88 -21.30 -35.13
CA GLU A 138 -14.59 -21.15 -33.85
C GLU A 138 -14.20 -22.32 -32.95
N ASP A 139 -13.51 -22.02 -31.84
CA ASP A 139 -13.11 -23.01 -30.82
C ASP A 139 -12.36 -24.23 -31.39
N GLU A 140 -11.44 -24.00 -32.33
CA GLU A 140 -10.73 -25.05 -33.07
C GLU A 140 -9.28 -24.70 -33.42
N GLN A 141 -8.53 -25.71 -33.88
CA GLN A 141 -7.20 -25.53 -34.44
C GLN A 141 -7.22 -25.28 -35.94
N ARG A 142 -6.35 -24.38 -36.41
CA ARG A 142 -6.03 -24.23 -37.85
C ARG A 142 -4.54 -24.11 -38.05
N THR A 143 -4.03 -24.70 -39.12
CA THR A 143 -2.62 -24.60 -39.51
C THR A 143 -2.47 -23.90 -40.86
N PHE A 144 -1.60 -22.90 -40.92
CA PHE A 144 -1.30 -22.14 -42.13
C PHE A 144 0.15 -22.36 -42.56
N LEU A 145 0.36 -22.54 -43.85
CA LEU A 145 1.66 -22.59 -44.51
C LEU A 145 1.98 -21.20 -45.07
N ILE A 146 3.14 -20.66 -44.70
CA ILE A 146 3.67 -19.38 -45.15
C ILE A 146 5.05 -19.66 -45.76
N ASP A 147 5.13 -19.64 -47.08
CA ASP A 147 6.36 -19.87 -47.85
C ASP A 147 6.79 -18.56 -48.51
N TYR A 148 7.97 -18.05 -48.15
CA TYR A 148 8.49 -16.79 -48.64
C TYR A 148 10.01 -16.83 -48.83
N THR A 149 10.53 -15.96 -49.68
CA THR A 149 11.96 -15.85 -49.97
C THR A 149 12.49 -14.52 -49.46
N ILE A 150 13.55 -14.56 -48.65
CA ILE A 150 14.31 -13.41 -48.21
C ILE A 150 15.47 -13.22 -49.18
N LEU A 151 15.51 -12.10 -49.88
CA LEU A 151 16.61 -11.78 -50.79
C LEU A 151 17.78 -11.16 -50.04
N GLY A 152 19.01 -11.57 -50.37
CA GLY A 152 20.22 -11.07 -49.70
C GLY A 152 20.29 -11.38 -48.21
N ALA A 153 19.69 -12.51 -47.80
CA ALA A 153 19.60 -12.99 -46.43
C ALA A 153 20.98 -13.35 -45.84
N VAL A 154 21.88 -13.87 -46.67
CA VAL A 154 23.23 -14.27 -46.28
C VAL A 154 24.23 -13.16 -46.62
N LYS A 155 24.99 -12.71 -45.64
CA LYS A 155 26.14 -11.82 -45.84
C LYS A 155 27.40 -12.66 -46.01
N ARG A 156 27.99 -12.62 -47.20
CA ARG A 156 29.22 -13.36 -47.52
C ARG A 156 30.44 -12.48 -47.30
N TYR A 157 31.19 -12.76 -46.23
CA TYR A 157 32.48 -12.13 -45.94
C TYR A 157 33.64 -12.93 -46.54
N GLU A 158 34.87 -12.47 -46.34
CA GLU A 158 36.07 -13.18 -46.82
C GLU A 158 36.29 -14.53 -46.12
N ASP A 159 35.99 -14.58 -44.82
CA ASP A 159 36.30 -15.68 -43.92
C ASP A 159 35.06 -16.45 -43.42
N VAL A 160 33.86 -15.89 -43.56
CA VAL A 160 32.60 -16.50 -43.08
C VAL A 160 31.39 -16.02 -43.88
N ALA A 161 30.36 -16.86 -44.00
CA ALA A 161 29.03 -16.43 -44.39
C ALA A 161 28.12 -16.37 -43.15
N GLU A 162 27.41 -15.26 -42.98
CA GLU A 162 26.50 -15.02 -41.84
C GLU A 162 25.05 -14.94 -42.33
N PHE A 163 24.19 -15.76 -41.73
CA PHE A 163 22.74 -15.59 -41.74
C PHE A 163 22.30 -15.19 -40.34
N TYR A 164 21.59 -14.07 -40.18
CA TYR A 164 21.11 -13.63 -38.88
C TYR A 164 19.68 -13.12 -39.01
N TRP A 165 18.74 -13.83 -38.38
CA TRP A 165 17.31 -13.59 -38.59
C TRP A 165 16.44 -13.87 -37.37
N LYS A 166 15.38 -13.08 -37.21
CA LYS A 166 14.28 -13.30 -36.27
C LYS A 166 13.35 -14.38 -36.81
N VAL A 167 13.33 -15.55 -36.18
CA VAL A 167 12.47 -16.68 -36.61
C VAL A 167 11.01 -16.49 -36.16
N ILE A 168 10.78 -15.56 -35.24
CA ILE A 168 9.47 -15.08 -34.83
C ILE A 168 9.48 -13.54 -34.76
N GLU A 169 8.36 -12.93 -35.13
CA GLU A 169 8.11 -11.49 -35.09
C GLU A 169 8.12 -10.90 -33.67
N ASP A 170 8.20 -9.57 -33.56
CA ASP A 170 8.30 -8.87 -32.27
C ASP A 170 6.99 -8.88 -31.47
N GLU A 171 5.87 -8.75 -32.16
CA GLU A 171 4.53 -8.82 -31.57
C GLU A 171 3.82 -10.09 -32.03
N HIS A 172 3.56 -11.01 -31.09
CA HIS A 172 2.93 -12.30 -31.37
C HIS A 172 2.26 -12.86 -30.12
N GLN A 173 1.24 -13.71 -30.28
CA GLN A 173 0.68 -14.46 -29.16
C GLN A 173 1.65 -15.52 -28.61
N PRO A 174 1.48 -16.01 -27.36
CA PRO A 174 2.35 -17.04 -26.80
C PRO A 174 2.55 -18.25 -27.72
N VAL A 175 3.77 -18.80 -27.75
CA VAL A 175 4.11 -19.99 -28.54
C VAL A 175 4.53 -21.12 -27.61
N SER A 176 3.85 -22.26 -27.69
CA SER A 176 4.16 -23.42 -26.85
C SER A 176 5.44 -24.11 -27.31
N ARG A 177 5.65 -24.26 -28.63
CA ARG A 177 6.85 -24.83 -29.23
C ARG A 177 7.22 -24.15 -30.55
N ILE A 178 8.50 -23.85 -30.73
CA ILE A 178 9.08 -23.52 -32.03
C ILE A 178 10.12 -24.57 -32.41
N SER A 179 10.06 -25.02 -33.64
CA SER A 179 11.03 -25.94 -34.25
C SER A 179 11.59 -25.28 -35.48
N VAL A 180 12.91 -25.06 -35.51
CA VAL A 180 13.60 -24.42 -36.64
C VAL A 180 14.64 -25.37 -37.19
N ARG A 181 14.63 -25.53 -38.51
CA ARG A 181 15.64 -26.29 -39.25
C ARG A 181 16.38 -25.37 -40.20
N ILE A 182 17.68 -25.18 -39.99
CA ILE A 182 18.54 -24.42 -40.90
C ILE A 182 19.25 -25.40 -41.82
N ILE A 183 19.11 -25.21 -43.13
CA ILE A 183 19.63 -26.07 -44.19
C ILE A 183 20.55 -25.25 -45.08
N LEU A 184 21.82 -25.66 -45.18
CA LEU A 184 22.85 -25.04 -46.02
C LEU A 184 22.81 -25.60 -47.45
N PRO A 185 23.38 -24.88 -48.45
CA PRO A 185 23.54 -25.40 -49.82
C PRO A 185 24.51 -26.60 -49.92
N GLY A 186 25.34 -26.82 -48.89
CA GLY A 186 26.34 -27.88 -48.82
C GLY A 186 26.96 -27.98 -47.43
N GLN A 187 27.91 -28.90 -47.27
CA GLN A 187 28.52 -29.20 -45.97
C GLN A 187 29.49 -28.10 -45.52
N SER A 188 29.48 -27.75 -44.22
CA SER A 188 30.41 -26.79 -43.63
C SER A 188 30.91 -27.28 -42.25
N PRO A 189 31.67 -28.39 -42.19
CA PRO A 189 32.07 -29.01 -40.92
C PRO A 189 32.90 -28.08 -40.01
N ASP A 190 33.74 -27.22 -40.59
CA ASP A 190 34.66 -26.38 -39.80
C ASP A 190 34.05 -25.04 -39.36
N LEU A 191 33.04 -24.55 -40.07
CA LEU A 191 32.49 -23.19 -39.88
C LEU A 191 31.00 -23.17 -39.54
N PHE A 192 30.29 -24.30 -39.58
CA PHE A 192 28.88 -24.33 -39.24
C PHE A 192 28.66 -24.14 -37.74
N LYS A 193 28.28 -22.92 -37.34
CA LYS A 193 27.98 -22.56 -35.95
C LYS A 193 26.62 -21.90 -35.87
N ILE A 194 25.86 -22.23 -34.85
CA ILE A 194 24.55 -21.64 -34.58
C ILE A 194 24.59 -20.99 -33.20
N TYR A 195 24.19 -19.71 -33.14
CA TYR A 195 23.89 -18.99 -31.91
C TYR A 195 22.41 -18.67 -31.91
N VAL A 196 21.72 -19.06 -30.83
CA VAL A 196 20.30 -18.80 -30.66
C VAL A 196 20.14 -17.76 -29.57
N HIS A 197 19.63 -16.59 -29.94
CA HIS A 197 19.35 -15.48 -29.04
C HIS A 197 17.86 -15.47 -28.76
N ALA A 198 17.47 -15.84 -27.55
CA ALA A 198 16.07 -15.87 -27.16
C ALA A 198 15.92 -15.50 -25.69
N VAL A 199 14.78 -14.89 -25.36
CA VAL A 199 14.42 -14.70 -23.95
C VAL A 199 13.67 -15.91 -23.37
N ALA A 200 13.29 -16.87 -24.21
CA ALA A 200 12.70 -18.12 -23.78
C ALA A 200 13.73 -19.00 -23.04
N ARG A 201 13.25 -20.06 -22.39
CA ARG A 201 14.14 -21.04 -21.75
C ARG A 201 15.11 -21.62 -22.79
N PRO A 202 16.35 -21.98 -22.39
CA PRO A 202 17.29 -22.64 -23.28
C PRO A 202 16.65 -23.85 -23.96
N GLY A 203 16.79 -23.90 -25.29
CA GLY A 203 16.30 -24.99 -26.12
C GLY A 203 17.33 -26.08 -26.33
N THR A 204 17.03 -26.97 -27.27
CA THR A 204 17.98 -27.97 -27.78
C THR A 204 18.49 -27.55 -29.16
N LEU A 205 19.80 -27.70 -29.40
CA LEU A 205 20.45 -27.52 -30.70
C LEU A 205 21.17 -28.82 -31.07
N HIS A 206 20.89 -29.34 -32.26
CA HIS A 206 21.52 -30.54 -32.79
C HIS A 206 21.94 -30.32 -34.25
N PHE A 207 23.13 -30.78 -34.62
CA PHE A 207 23.60 -30.77 -36.01
C PHE A 207 23.42 -32.16 -36.63
N ALA A 208 23.05 -32.21 -37.91
CA ALA A 208 23.16 -33.44 -38.70
C ALA A 208 24.64 -33.82 -38.85
N GLY A 209 24.95 -35.12 -38.94
CA GLY A 209 26.33 -35.61 -39.04
C GLY A 209 27.10 -35.13 -40.28
N THR A 210 26.37 -34.66 -41.29
CA THR A 210 26.90 -34.05 -42.53
C THR A 210 27.28 -32.57 -42.38
N PHE A 211 26.92 -31.91 -41.27
CA PHE A 211 27.13 -30.46 -41.06
C PHE A 211 26.58 -29.57 -42.18
N ASP A 212 25.47 -29.97 -42.79
CA ASP A 212 24.67 -29.17 -43.71
C ASP A 212 23.35 -28.69 -43.07
N THR A 213 22.94 -29.31 -41.95
CA THR A 213 21.63 -29.08 -41.33
C THR A 213 21.76 -28.95 -39.82
N ALA A 214 21.05 -27.98 -39.24
CA ALA A 214 20.91 -27.78 -37.80
C ALA A 214 19.43 -27.74 -37.38
N TYR A 215 19.12 -28.36 -36.25
CA TYR A 215 17.79 -28.45 -35.65
C TYR A 215 17.79 -27.69 -34.32
N ILE A 216 16.85 -26.76 -34.17
CA ILE A 216 16.69 -25.91 -32.99
C ILE A 216 15.26 -26.13 -32.49
N ASN A 217 15.10 -26.51 -31.22
CA ASN A 217 13.78 -26.58 -30.59
C ASN A 217 13.76 -25.73 -29.33
N GLN A 218 12.74 -24.88 -29.19
CA GLN A 218 12.48 -24.11 -27.99
C GLN A 218 11.02 -24.24 -27.57
N THR A 219 10.77 -24.14 -26.26
CA THR A 219 9.43 -24.31 -25.67
C THR A 219 9.08 -23.19 -24.71
N GLY A 220 7.79 -22.87 -24.62
CA GLY A 220 7.26 -21.90 -23.66
C GLY A 220 7.73 -20.48 -23.95
N ILE A 221 7.62 -20.04 -25.20
CA ILE A 221 7.98 -18.70 -25.65
C ILE A 221 6.83 -17.76 -25.24
N PRO A 222 7.08 -16.80 -24.34
CA PRO A 222 6.06 -15.85 -23.91
C PRO A 222 5.58 -14.97 -25.07
N ARG A 223 4.44 -14.30 -24.88
CA ARG A 223 3.94 -13.25 -25.78
C ARG A 223 5.05 -12.21 -26.04
N ASN A 224 5.24 -11.82 -27.30
CA ASN A 224 6.20 -10.80 -27.73
C ASN A 224 7.65 -11.07 -27.29
N ALA A 225 8.07 -12.33 -27.21
CA ALA A 225 9.44 -12.71 -26.89
C ALA A 225 10.17 -13.12 -28.18
N PHE A 226 11.26 -12.42 -28.49
CA PHE A 226 12.02 -12.74 -29.70
C PHE A 226 12.74 -14.09 -29.58
N VAL A 227 12.87 -14.72 -30.73
CA VAL A 227 13.79 -15.82 -31.00
C VAL A 227 14.53 -15.47 -32.27
N GLU A 228 15.85 -15.35 -32.15
CA GLU A 228 16.76 -15.01 -33.23
C GLU A 228 17.76 -16.13 -33.41
N VAL A 229 18.12 -16.39 -34.66
CA VAL A 229 19.12 -17.38 -34.99
C VAL A 229 20.20 -16.73 -35.85
N ARG A 230 21.44 -16.82 -35.37
CA ARG A 230 22.64 -16.47 -36.11
C ARG A 230 23.35 -17.76 -36.53
N ALA A 231 23.42 -18.01 -37.82
CA ALA A 231 24.11 -19.15 -38.42
C ALA A 231 25.35 -18.67 -39.17
N LEU A 232 26.47 -19.32 -38.91
CA LEU A 232 27.73 -19.13 -39.64
C LEU A 232 27.98 -20.32 -40.53
N ALA A 233 28.56 -20.13 -41.71
CA ALA A 233 28.93 -21.20 -42.62
C ALA A 233 30.13 -20.81 -43.50
N SER A 234 30.66 -21.78 -44.25
CA SER A 234 31.75 -21.56 -45.19
C SER A 234 31.32 -20.59 -46.32
N PRO A 235 32.07 -19.51 -46.59
CA PRO A 235 31.69 -18.52 -47.60
C PRO A 235 31.70 -19.08 -49.03
N GLY A 236 32.41 -20.19 -49.27
CA GLY A 236 32.43 -20.89 -50.55
C GLY A 236 31.10 -21.54 -50.94
N LEU A 237 30.17 -21.73 -50.01
CA LEU A 237 28.82 -22.25 -50.30
C LEU A 237 27.91 -21.24 -51.00
N TYR A 238 28.32 -19.97 -51.06
CA TYR A 238 27.52 -18.85 -51.58
C TYR A 238 28.21 -18.15 -52.76
N PRO A 239 28.61 -18.87 -53.82
CA PRO A 239 29.46 -18.32 -54.89
C PRO A 239 28.81 -17.16 -55.65
N GLN A 240 27.48 -17.11 -55.70
CA GLN A 240 26.70 -16.10 -56.42
C GLN A 240 26.33 -14.88 -55.55
N ALA A 241 26.49 -14.97 -54.23
CA ALA A 241 26.33 -13.84 -53.34
C ALA A 241 27.53 -12.89 -53.44
N ALA A 242 27.28 -11.58 -53.47
CA ALA A 242 28.33 -10.57 -53.49
C ALA A 242 29.23 -10.69 -52.25
N GLN A 243 30.54 -10.76 -52.46
CA GLN A 243 31.51 -10.83 -51.37
C GLN A 243 31.76 -9.45 -50.79
N ILE A 244 31.69 -9.34 -49.47
CA ILE A 244 32.04 -8.15 -48.70
C ILE A 244 33.53 -8.27 -48.33
N PRO A 245 34.39 -7.30 -48.73
CA PRO A 245 35.84 -7.36 -48.51
C PRO A 245 36.21 -7.02 -47.06
N GLN A 246 35.79 -7.87 -46.13
CA GLN A 246 36.01 -7.74 -44.71
C GLN A 246 36.12 -9.14 -44.09
N ARG A 247 37.00 -9.30 -43.10
CA ARG A 247 37.04 -10.46 -42.21
C ARG A 247 36.15 -10.21 -41.00
N ARG A 248 35.22 -11.12 -40.72
CA ARG A 248 34.16 -10.92 -39.73
C ARG A 248 34.06 -12.04 -38.69
N TYR A 249 34.67 -13.19 -38.93
CA TYR A 249 34.51 -14.39 -38.08
C TYR A 249 34.89 -14.13 -36.61
N GLU A 250 36.11 -13.66 -36.34
CA GLU A 250 36.59 -13.40 -34.97
C GLU A 250 35.78 -12.29 -34.26
N GLN A 251 35.31 -11.30 -35.01
CA GLN A 251 34.49 -10.21 -34.46
C GLN A 251 33.14 -10.75 -33.98
N ILE A 252 32.50 -11.62 -34.76
CA ILE A 252 31.26 -12.29 -34.36
C ILE A 252 31.48 -13.13 -33.10
N LEU A 253 32.56 -13.91 -33.03
CA LEU A 253 32.88 -14.71 -31.84
C LEU A 253 33.09 -13.84 -30.58
N ALA A 254 33.72 -12.68 -30.72
CA ALA A 254 33.91 -11.74 -29.63
C ALA A 254 32.57 -11.13 -29.15
N GLU A 255 31.70 -10.73 -30.08
CA GLU A 255 30.34 -10.24 -29.78
C GLU A 255 29.53 -11.28 -28.99
N GLU A 256 29.53 -12.54 -29.44
CA GLU A 256 28.83 -13.65 -28.80
C GLU A 256 29.35 -13.93 -27.38
N LYS A 257 30.69 -13.94 -27.21
CA LYS A 257 31.32 -14.17 -25.90
C LYS A 257 31.00 -13.04 -24.91
N GLN A 258 30.98 -11.79 -25.36
CA GLN A 258 30.68 -10.64 -24.52
C GLN A 258 29.22 -10.63 -24.07
N ASN A 259 28.29 -10.96 -24.98
CA ASN A 259 26.86 -11.10 -24.66
C ASN A 259 26.62 -12.20 -23.61
N PHE A 260 27.32 -13.34 -23.74
CA PHE A 260 27.24 -14.42 -22.77
C PHE A 260 27.77 -14.04 -21.37
N LEU A 261 28.95 -13.42 -21.31
CA LEU A 261 29.57 -13.03 -20.04
C LEU A 261 28.75 -11.96 -19.32
N THR A 262 28.27 -10.95 -20.03
CA THR A 262 27.47 -9.87 -19.44
C THR A 262 26.14 -10.37 -18.89
N ALA A 263 25.44 -11.26 -19.58
CA ALA A 263 24.21 -11.89 -19.08
C ALA A 263 24.47 -12.77 -17.82
N THR A 264 25.58 -13.51 -17.82
CA THR A 264 25.94 -14.42 -16.71
C THR A 264 26.36 -13.66 -15.45
N PHE A 265 27.25 -12.66 -15.57
CA PHE A 265 27.69 -11.85 -14.44
C PHE A 265 26.55 -11.04 -13.81
N ARG A 266 25.66 -10.46 -14.62
CA ARG A 266 24.53 -9.65 -14.12
C ARG A 266 23.53 -10.48 -13.32
N SER A 267 23.26 -11.72 -13.74
CA SER A 267 22.31 -12.59 -13.06
C SER A 267 22.89 -13.26 -11.81
N HIS A 268 24.11 -13.79 -11.88
CA HIS A 268 24.68 -14.60 -10.79
C HIS A 268 25.34 -13.79 -9.68
N PHE A 269 25.70 -12.52 -9.92
CA PHE A 269 26.33 -11.67 -8.91
C PHE A 269 25.39 -10.59 -8.36
N PHE A 270 24.68 -9.85 -9.23
CA PHE A 270 23.87 -8.71 -8.77
C PHE A 270 22.59 -9.11 -8.03
N ILE A 271 21.98 -10.24 -8.38
CA ILE A 271 20.79 -10.74 -7.67
C ILE A 271 21.13 -11.12 -6.22
N PRO A 272 22.09 -12.03 -5.93
CA PRO A 272 22.40 -12.40 -4.55
C PRO A 272 22.98 -11.24 -3.74
N LEU A 273 23.82 -10.41 -4.34
CA LEU A 273 24.35 -9.21 -3.67
C LEU A 273 23.25 -8.19 -3.36
N GLY A 274 22.32 -7.98 -4.30
CA GLY A 274 21.15 -7.13 -4.11
C GLY A 274 20.25 -7.62 -2.97
N LEU A 275 19.96 -8.92 -2.95
CA LEU A 275 19.20 -9.56 -1.86
C LEU A 275 19.90 -9.44 -0.51
N PHE A 276 21.22 -9.69 -0.46
CA PHE A 276 22.01 -9.54 0.75
C PHE A 276 21.91 -8.12 1.31
N LEU A 277 22.12 -7.10 0.47
CA LEU A 277 22.04 -5.69 0.87
C LEU A 277 20.63 -5.26 1.32
N ILE A 278 19.58 -5.85 0.76
CA ILE A 278 18.19 -5.61 1.19
C ILE A 278 17.90 -6.21 2.58
N LEU A 279 18.60 -7.28 2.98
CA LEU A 279 18.43 -7.94 4.28
C LEU A 279 19.24 -7.29 5.40
N VAL A 280 20.37 -6.63 5.10
CA VAL A 280 21.20 -5.95 6.10
C VAL A 280 20.42 -4.96 6.99
N PRO A 281 19.51 -4.10 6.47
CA PRO A 281 18.68 -3.23 7.30
C PRO A 281 17.84 -3.95 8.35
N ALA A 282 17.40 -5.19 8.09
CA ALA A 282 16.65 -5.97 9.08
C ALA A 282 17.55 -6.39 10.26
N VAL A 283 18.79 -6.81 9.96
CA VAL A 283 19.79 -7.17 10.99
C VAL A 283 20.19 -5.94 11.81
N LEU A 284 20.45 -4.81 11.13
CA LEU A 284 20.75 -3.54 11.79
C LEU A 284 19.61 -3.09 12.71
N LEU A 285 18.35 -3.27 12.30
CA LEU A 285 17.19 -2.94 13.14
C LEU A 285 17.22 -3.71 14.47
N ILE A 286 17.51 -5.01 14.42
CA ILE A 286 17.61 -5.86 15.62
C ILE A 286 18.74 -5.38 16.54
N ILE A 287 19.91 -5.07 15.98
CA ILE A 287 21.08 -4.60 16.74
C ILE A 287 20.76 -3.25 17.41
N PHE A 288 20.25 -2.28 16.65
CA PHE A 288 19.92 -0.95 17.15
C PHE A 288 18.78 -1.01 18.17
N TYR A 289 17.76 -1.82 17.95
CA TYR A 289 16.68 -2.03 18.91
C TYR A 289 17.18 -2.60 20.25
N ARG A 290 18.02 -3.64 20.21
CA ARG A 290 18.56 -4.25 21.45
C ARG A 290 19.43 -3.29 22.25
N LYS A 291 20.17 -2.41 21.57
CA LYS A 291 21.09 -1.46 22.21
C LYS A 291 20.43 -0.16 22.64
N PHE A 292 19.52 0.40 21.84
CA PHE A 292 18.98 1.75 22.01
C PHE A 292 17.45 1.82 22.10
N GLY A 293 16.71 0.78 21.68
CA GLY A 293 15.24 0.77 21.66
C GLY A 293 14.57 0.10 22.85
N ARG A 294 15.31 -0.58 23.73
CA ARG A 294 14.74 -1.18 24.95
C ARG A 294 14.46 -0.12 25.99
N GLU A 295 13.22 -0.05 26.45
CA GLU A 295 12.78 0.90 27.46
C GLU A 295 13.64 0.84 28.73
N PRO A 296 13.94 1.99 29.35
CA PRO A 296 14.73 2.03 30.57
C PRO A 296 14.00 1.31 31.71
N LYS A 297 14.76 0.57 32.52
CA LYS A 297 14.23 -0.02 33.76
C LYS A 297 14.04 1.10 34.77
N LEU A 298 12.85 1.20 35.35
CA LEU A 298 12.52 2.17 36.39
C LEU A 298 12.20 1.44 37.69
N ASP A 299 12.64 2.01 38.80
CA ASP A 299 12.24 1.61 40.15
C ASP A 299 10.92 2.31 40.52
N TYR A 300 9.83 1.85 39.88
CA TYR A 300 8.47 2.34 40.12
C TYR A 300 7.48 1.21 39.89
N GLU A 301 6.88 0.74 41.00
CA GLU A 301 5.99 -0.43 41.04
C GLU A 301 4.57 -0.10 41.52
N ALA A 302 4.27 1.17 41.81
CA ALA A 302 2.95 1.55 42.31
C ALA A 302 1.84 1.22 41.29
N MET A 303 0.84 0.47 41.75
CA MET A 303 -0.31 0.08 40.92
C MET A 303 -1.24 1.27 40.65
N TYR A 304 -1.38 2.15 41.65
CA TYR A 304 -2.22 3.33 41.65
C TYR A 304 -1.42 4.55 42.13
N GLU A 305 -1.71 5.69 41.51
CA GLU A 305 -1.40 7.00 42.07
C GLU A 305 -2.74 7.58 42.54
N HIS A 306 -2.83 7.99 43.80
CA HIS A 306 -4.07 8.51 44.37
C HIS A 306 -4.22 10.02 44.13
N GLU A 307 -3.10 10.71 43.90
CA GLU A 307 -3.05 12.14 43.62
C GLU A 307 -2.44 12.39 42.24
N PRO A 308 -2.76 13.51 41.58
CA PRO A 308 -2.07 13.92 40.36
C PRO A 308 -0.55 13.93 40.60
N PRO A 309 0.25 13.23 39.78
CA PRO A 309 1.70 13.11 39.98
C PRO A 309 2.43 14.45 40.05
N ARG A 310 1.85 15.47 39.39
CA ARG A 310 2.26 16.86 39.35
C ARG A 310 1.05 17.75 39.09
N LYS A 311 1.12 19.01 39.53
CA LYS A 311 0.19 20.09 39.13
C LYS A 311 0.43 20.54 37.68
N ALA A 312 0.25 19.63 36.73
CA ALA A 312 0.35 19.92 35.31
C ALA A 312 -0.94 20.59 34.80
N PRO A 313 -0.89 21.55 33.87
CA PRO A 313 -2.09 22.07 33.23
C PRO A 313 -2.94 20.91 32.66
N PRO A 314 -4.25 20.88 32.88
CA PRO A 314 -5.10 19.80 32.37
C PRO A 314 -4.97 19.60 30.85
N PHE A 315 -4.63 20.67 30.12
CA PHE A 315 -4.39 20.65 28.68
C PHE A 315 -3.24 19.71 28.26
N VAL A 316 -2.13 19.67 29.01
CA VAL A 316 -0.92 18.94 28.60
C VAL A 316 -0.96 17.46 28.97
N VAL A 317 -1.74 17.08 29.97
CA VAL A 317 -1.83 15.71 30.51
C VAL A 317 -2.10 14.63 29.45
N PRO A 318 -2.98 14.82 28.45
CA PRO A 318 -3.19 13.83 27.39
C PRO A 318 -1.91 13.56 26.59
N LEU A 319 -1.06 14.57 26.38
CA LEU A 319 0.18 14.45 25.61
C LEU A 319 1.23 13.58 26.33
N ILE A 320 1.23 13.60 27.67
CA ILE A 320 2.14 12.83 28.53
C ILE A 320 1.95 11.32 28.35
N LEU A 321 0.76 10.89 27.91
CA LEU A 321 0.45 9.49 27.68
C LEU A 321 1.09 8.91 26.39
N HIS A 322 1.73 9.75 25.58
CA HIS A 322 2.27 9.35 24.28
C HIS A 322 3.79 9.53 24.20
N GLN A 323 4.51 8.46 23.86
CA GLN A 323 5.99 8.47 23.71
C GLN A 323 6.44 9.42 22.63
N ARG A 324 5.64 9.52 21.58
CA ARG A 324 5.82 10.38 20.43
C ARG A 324 4.47 10.98 20.12
N PRO A 325 4.15 12.12 20.72
CA PRO A 325 2.93 12.81 20.40
C PRO A 325 3.13 13.38 18.99
N ASP A 326 2.78 12.65 17.92
CA ASP A 326 2.88 13.12 16.54
C ASP A 326 1.65 13.99 16.23
N LYS A 327 1.85 15.16 15.60
CA LYS A 327 0.79 16.15 15.30
C LYS A 327 -0.44 15.54 14.61
N SER A 328 -0.27 14.58 13.70
CA SER A 328 -1.37 13.93 12.96
C SER A 328 -2.20 12.96 13.82
N GLY A 329 -1.65 12.43 14.91
CA GLY A 329 -2.33 11.52 15.83
C GLY A 329 -2.85 12.21 17.11
N MET A 330 -2.39 13.42 17.41
CA MET A 330 -2.69 14.11 18.67
C MET A 330 -3.95 14.98 18.63
N THR A 331 -4.63 15.13 17.50
CA THR A 331 -5.76 16.06 17.38
C THR A 331 -6.85 15.77 18.42
N GLN A 332 -7.23 14.51 18.61
CA GLN A 332 -8.23 14.15 19.62
C GLN A 332 -7.75 14.50 21.04
N GLU A 333 -6.50 14.18 21.37
CA GLU A 333 -5.90 14.43 22.68
C GLU A 333 -5.78 15.92 22.99
N LEU A 334 -5.42 16.75 22.00
CA LEU A 334 -5.39 18.21 22.13
C LEU A 334 -6.78 18.78 22.42
N PHE A 335 -7.82 18.28 21.76
CA PHE A 335 -9.20 18.67 22.07
C PHE A 335 -9.64 18.18 23.45
N ARG A 336 -9.18 17.01 23.92
CA ARG A 336 -9.40 16.58 25.30
C ARG A 336 -8.75 17.53 26.30
N GLY A 337 -7.51 17.91 26.04
CA GLY A 337 -6.81 18.90 26.82
C GLY A 337 -7.54 20.24 26.86
N LEU A 338 -8.05 20.70 25.71
CA LEU A 338 -8.78 21.96 25.58
C LEU A 338 -10.07 21.97 26.42
N MET A 339 -10.83 20.86 26.39
CA MET A 339 -12.03 20.70 27.22
C MET A 339 -11.70 20.60 28.71
N ALA A 340 -10.60 19.94 29.06
CA ALA A 340 -10.15 19.88 30.44
C ALA A 340 -9.74 21.27 30.97
N ALA A 341 -9.06 22.08 30.15
CA ALA A 341 -8.76 23.48 30.48
C ALA A 341 -10.04 24.31 30.66
N LEU A 342 -11.01 24.14 29.76
CA LEU A 342 -12.31 24.81 29.87
C LEU A 342 -13.06 24.46 31.17
N LEU A 343 -13.03 23.20 31.59
CA LEU A 343 -13.63 22.77 32.86
C LEU A 343 -12.82 23.26 34.07
N GLY A 344 -11.50 23.42 33.93
CA GLY A 344 -10.66 24.10 34.92
C GLY A 344 -11.12 25.56 35.13
N LEU A 345 -11.39 26.28 34.03
CA LEU A 345 -11.98 27.62 34.06
C LEU A 345 -13.40 27.63 34.64
N ALA A 346 -14.19 26.59 34.38
CA ALA A 346 -15.53 26.46 34.96
C ALA A 346 -15.47 26.32 36.49
N ARG A 347 -14.53 25.52 37.01
CA ARG A 347 -14.27 25.40 38.45
C ARG A 347 -13.87 26.73 39.10
N GLN A 348 -13.22 27.62 38.34
CA GLN A 348 -12.85 28.97 38.79
C GLN A 348 -14.01 29.99 38.65
N GLY A 349 -15.17 29.57 38.12
CA GLY A 349 -16.35 30.40 37.90
C GLY A 349 -16.19 31.40 36.75
N VAL A 350 -15.32 31.10 35.79
CA VAL A 350 -15.11 31.90 34.57
C VAL A 350 -16.07 31.47 33.45
N VAL A 351 -16.39 30.16 33.41
CA VAL A 351 -17.26 29.55 32.42
C VAL A 351 -18.39 28.78 33.12
N SER A 352 -19.59 28.83 32.58
CA SER A 352 -20.72 27.99 32.99
C SER A 352 -21.22 27.11 31.86
N VAL A 353 -21.89 26.02 32.21
CA VAL A 353 -22.51 25.08 31.29
C VAL A 353 -24.02 25.08 31.51
N HIS A 354 -24.78 25.36 30.46
CA HIS A 354 -26.24 25.39 30.49
C HIS A 354 -26.83 24.21 29.69
N GLU A 355 -27.73 23.46 30.32
CA GLU A 355 -28.62 22.54 29.62
C GLU A 355 -29.75 23.32 28.93
N VAL A 356 -29.85 23.17 27.60
CA VAL A 356 -30.94 23.75 26.80
C VAL A 356 -31.77 22.62 26.22
N LYS A 357 -33.07 22.59 26.58
CA LYS A 357 -34.02 21.63 26.02
C LYS A 357 -34.55 22.14 24.68
N GLU A 358 -34.26 21.42 23.60
CA GLU A 358 -34.81 21.67 22.27
C GLU A 358 -35.66 20.47 21.85
N GLY A 359 -36.97 20.56 22.12
CA GLY A 359 -37.90 19.45 21.95
C GLY A 359 -37.56 18.26 22.86
N ARG A 360 -37.31 17.08 22.28
CA ARG A 360 -36.89 15.86 23.00
C ARG A 360 -35.37 15.76 23.21
N LYS A 361 -34.58 16.68 22.67
CA LYS A 361 -33.11 16.64 22.75
C LYS A 361 -32.61 17.64 23.81
N ILE A 362 -31.60 17.23 24.57
CA ILE A 362 -30.85 18.10 25.48
C ILE A 362 -29.58 18.52 24.74
N LYS A 363 -29.37 19.83 24.64
CA LYS A 363 -28.13 20.45 24.14
C LYS A 363 -27.41 21.15 25.28
N TYR A 364 -26.12 21.41 25.07
CA TYR A 364 -25.28 22.08 26.05
C TYR A 364 -24.67 23.34 25.44
N GLU A 365 -24.80 24.46 26.15
CA GLU A 365 -24.18 25.73 25.82
C GLU A 365 -23.12 26.06 26.87
N PHE A 366 -21.92 26.43 26.43
CA PHE A 366 -20.90 26.98 27.32
C PHE A 366 -21.00 28.51 27.28
N ARG A 367 -21.00 29.16 28.44
CA ARG A 367 -21.06 30.62 28.55
C ARG A 367 -19.84 31.17 29.28
N LEU A 368 -19.25 32.21 28.72
CA LEU A 368 -18.14 32.95 29.32
C LEU A 368 -18.72 34.07 30.20
N ASP A 369 -18.71 33.83 31.52
CA ASP A 369 -19.38 34.71 32.49
C ASP A 369 -18.48 35.83 33.01
N LYS A 370 -17.18 35.56 33.16
CA LYS A 370 -16.21 36.51 33.77
C LYS A 370 -14.94 36.62 32.93
N PRO A 371 -15.01 37.22 31.73
CA PRO A 371 -13.85 37.36 30.83
C PRO A 371 -12.67 38.11 31.48
N ASP A 372 -12.94 39.05 32.40
CA ASP A 372 -11.89 39.83 33.08
C ASP A 372 -10.95 38.97 33.94
N LYS A 373 -11.43 37.82 34.43
CA LYS A 373 -10.62 36.88 35.23
C LYS A 373 -9.64 36.05 34.39
N LEU A 374 -9.77 36.08 33.05
CA LEU A 374 -8.94 35.32 32.13
C LEU A 374 -7.48 35.80 32.12
N ALA A 375 -7.24 37.09 32.40
CA ALA A 375 -5.89 37.67 32.44
C ALA A 375 -4.98 37.02 33.49
N ALA A 376 -5.57 36.56 34.61
CA ALA A 376 -4.86 35.85 35.68
C ALA A 376 -4.77 34.33 35.45
N SER A 377 -5.37 33.80 34.38
CA SER A 377 -5.41 32.37 34.08
C SER A 377 -4.14 31.90 33.33
N GLY A 378 -3.91 30.58 33.32
CA GLY A 378 -2.76 29.98 32.64
C GLY A 378 -2.81 30.17 31.13
N GLU A 379 -1.66 30.04 30.46
CA GLU A 379 -1.55 30.20 29.00
C GLU A 379 -2.56 29.33 28.24
N PHE A 380 -2.66 28.05 28.61
CA PHE A 380 -3.59 27.10 27.98
C PHE A 380 -5.07 27.43 28.21
N ASP A 381 -5.40 28.07 29.34
CA ASP A 381 -6.76 28.50 29.63
C ASP A 381 -7.16 29.68 28.72
N ARG A 382 -6.21 30.61 28.47
CA ARG A 382 -6.39 31.71 27.53
C ARG A 382 -6.53 31.20 26.10
N MET A 383 -5.68 30.25 25.69
CA MET A 383 -5.79 29.59 24.38
C MET A 383 -7.14 28.88 24.23
N ALA A 384 -7.63 28.22 25.29
CA ALA A 384 -8.94 27.60 25.28
C ALA A 384 -10.05 28.62 25.00
N VAL A 385 -10.05 29.76 25.68
CA VAL A 385 -11.06 30.80 25.44
C VAL A 385 -10.91 31.47 24.07
N GLU A 386 -9.69 31.79 23.64
CA GLU A 386 -9.42 32.41 22.34
C GLU A 386 -9.94 31.55 21.20
N TYR A 387 -9.63 30.24 21.22
CA TYR A 387 -10.08 29.35 20.16
C TYR A 387 -11.55 29.00 20.29
N LEU A 388 -12.02 28.61 21.48
CA LEU A 388 -13.39 28.16 21.68
C LEU A 388 -14.43 29.28 21.58
N PHE A 389 -14.22 30.43 22.21
CA PHE A 389 -15.17 31.55 22.14
C PHE A 389 -14.79 32.56 21.06
N GLY A 390 -13.50 32.89 20.93
CA GLY A 390 -13.03 33.86 19.93
C GLY A 390 -13.16 33.38 18.49
N LYS A 391 -12.73 32.14 18.18
CA LYS A 391 -12.83 31.58 16.82
C LYS A 391 -14.13 30.81 16.60
N PHE A 392 -14.38 29.73 17.36
CA PHE A 392 -15.56 28.88 17.17
C PHE A 392 -16.86 29.62 17.53
N GLY A 393 -16.88 30.38 18.64
CA GLY A 393 -18.02 31.19 19.08
C GLY A 393 -18.19 32.53 18.34
N GLY A 394 -17.36 32.82 17.33
CA GLY A 394 -17.45 34.06 16.55
C GLY A 394 -17.17 35.34 17.33
N GLY A 395 -16.42 35.26 18.45
CA GLY A 395 -16.14 36.39 19.33
C GLY A 395 -17.24 36.68 20.37
N GLY A 396 -18.27 35.84 20.44
CA GLY A 396 -19.33 35.92 21.45
C GLY A 396 -18.98 35.21 22.76
N ASN A 397 -19.82 35.42 23.78
CA ASN A 397 -19.68 34.77 25.09
C ASN A 397 -20.39 33.41 25.17
N VAL A 398 -20.94 32.90 24.06
CA VAL A 398 -21.69 31.64 24.02
C VAL A 398 -21.06 30.72 22.99
N LEU A 399 -20.90 29.45 23.36
CA LEU A 399 -20.38 28.41 22.49
C LEU A 399 -21.30 27.20 22.50
N THR A 400 -21.69 26.75 21.31
CA THR A 400 -22.51 25.55 21.13
C THR A 400 -21.82 24.50 20.26
N GLU A 401 -22.28 23.25 20.36
CA GLU A 401 -21.79 22.16 19.51
C GLU A 401 -22.01 22.43 18.01
N GLU A 402 -23.10 23.12 17.62
CA GLU A 402 -23.32 23.50 16.22
C GLU A 402 -22.30 24.51 15.71
N MET A 403 -21.93 25.52 16.52
CA MET A 403 -20.93 26.52 16.17
C MET A 403 -19.57 25.86 15.92
N ILE A 404 -19.19 24.88 16.75
CA ILE A 404 -17.97 24.09 16.56
C ILE A 404 -18.00 23.34 15.23
N LYS A 405 -19.10 22.63 14.94
CA LYS A 405 -19.26 21.86 13.70
C LYS A 405 -19.29 22.74 12.46
N SER A 406 -19.99 23.87 12.51
CA SER A 406 -20.15 24.78 11.36
C SER A 406 -18.82 25.45 11.03
N TYR A 407 -18.14 26.00 12.03
CA TYR A 407 -16.82 26.62 11.86
C TYR A 407 -15.78 25.62 11.35
N GLY A 408 -15.78 24.39 11.89
CA GLY A 408 -14.88 23.34 11.43
C GLY A 408 -15.04 22.96 9.96
N ARG A 409 -16.26 23.06 9.42
CA ARG A 409 -16.55 22.80 8.00
C ARG A 409 -16.16 23.97 7.10
N THR A 410 -16.34 25.20 7.57
CA THR A 410 -16.12 26.41 6.78
C THR A 410 -14.68 26.93 6.84
N HIS A 411 -13.93 26.61 7.91
CA HIS A 411 -12.58 27.12 8.16
C HIS A 411 -11.54 26.01 8.49
N PRO A 412 -11.34 25.01 7.61
CA PRO A 412 -10.44 23.89 7.87
C PRO A 412 -8.97 24.30 8.03
N SER A 413 -8.52 25.37 7.36
CA SER A 413 -7.18 25.95 7.51
C SER A 413 -6.97 26.53 8.91
N SER A 414 -7.92 27.33 9.41
CA SER A 414 -7.86 27.91 10.75
C SER A 414 -7.88 26.84 11.85
N VAL A 415 -8.65 25.77 11.67
CA VAL A 415 -8.63 24.62 12.59
C VAL A 415 -7.27 23.93 12.58
N ARG A 416 -6.66 23.74 11.41
CA ARG A 416 -5.31 23.16 11.30
C ARG A 416 -4.24 24.04 11.95
N GLU A 417 -4.36 25.36 11.82
CA GLU A 417 -3.48 26.33 12.47
C GLU A 417 -3.63 26.30 13.98
N MET A 418 -4.86 26.32 14.50
CA MET A 418 -5.15 26.13 15.92
C MET A 418 -4.55 24.83 16.44
N VAL A 419 -4.80 23.69 15.77
CA VAL A 419 -4.21 22.39 16.18
C VAL A 419 -2.69 22.48 16.17
N SER A 420 -2.09 23.19 15.22
CA SER A 420 -0.64 23.43 15.19
C SER A 420 -0.15 24.23 16.39
N SER A 421 -0.83 25.33 16.72
CA SER A 421 -0.50 26.24 17.82
C SER A 421 -0.63 25.52 19.17
N LEU A 422 -1.75 24.85 19.39
CA LEU A 422 -2.01 24.03 20.57
C LEU A 422 -0.97 22.91 20.72
N TYR A 423 -0.63 22.24 19.62
CA TYR A 423 0.41 21.22 19.61
C TYR A 423 1.79 21.79 19.98
N SER A 424 2.21 22.90 19.36
CA SER A 424 3.51 23.52 19.67
C SER A 424 3.59 24.03 21.11
N ALA A 425 2.51 24.62 21.63
CA ALA A 425 2.46 25.09 23.02
C ALA A 425 2.53 23.91 24.00
N GLY A 426 1.75 22.85 23.78
CA GLY A 426 1.75 21.66 24.64
C GLY A 426 3.08 20.90 24.62
N ILE A 427 3.68 20.72 23.44
CA ILE A 427 5.00 20.07 23.31
C ILE A 427 6.12 20.96 23.86
N GLY A 428 6.04 22.28 23.70
CA GLY A 428 7.04 23.24 24.19
C GLY A 428 7.02 23.38 25.71
N TRP A 429 5.85 23.26 26.34
CA TRP A 429 5.72 23.26 27.81
C TRP A 429 6.50 22.12 28.47
N TRP A 430 6.55 20.95 27.82
CA TRP A 430 7.19 19.76 28.38
C TRP A 430 8.69 19.94 28.71
N PRO A 431 9.58 20.24 27.74
CA PRO A 431 11.00 20.45 28.03
C PRO A 431 11.23 21.70 28.88
N ALA A 432 10.38 22.73 28.78
CA ALA A 432 10.46 23.91 29.65
C ALA A 432 10.24 23.55 31.13
N GLN A 433 9.38 22.57 31.41
CA GLN A 433 9.04 22.16 32.78
C GLN A 433 9.92 21.04 33.33
N LEU A 434 10.35 20.10 32.49
CA LEU A 434 11.07 18.90 32.92
C LEU A 434 12.55 18.86 32.52
N GLY A 435 13.01 19.80 31.69
CA GLY A 435 14.40 19.85 31.20
C GLY A 435 14.78 18.68 30.28
N VAL A 436 13.82 17.83 29.91
CA VAL A 436 14.01 16.66 29.05
C VAL A 436 12.93 16.59 27.97
N GLU A 437 13.25 15.93 26.87
CA GLU A 437 12.26 15.59 25.85
C GLU A 437 11.56 14.26 26.15
N PHE A 438 10.45 13.97 25.45
CA PHE A 438 9.73 12.70 25.58
C PHE A 438 10.59 11.47 25.24
N THR A 439 11.53 11.64 24.31
CA THR A 439 12.39 10.56 23.81
C THR A 439 13.87 10.86 24.01
N GLU A 440 14.61 9.84 24.42
CA GLU A 440 16.05 9.96 24.71
C GLU A 440 16.84 10.36 23.46
N ALA A 441 17.71 11.37 23.59
CA ALA A 441 18.51 11.91 22.49
C ALA A 441 19.42 10.86 21.83
N ALA A 442 20.02 9.96 22.62
CA ALA A 442 20.86 8.87 22.12
C ALA A 442 20.07 7.91 21.22
N SER A 443 18.83 7.57 21.61
CA SER A 443 17.94 6.70 20.83
C SER A 443 17.47 7.35 19.53
N ARG A 444 17.24 8.67 19.52
CA ARG A 444 16.90 9.44 18.32
C ARG A 444 18.05 9.52 17.33
N ARG A 445 19.28 9.76 17.83
CA ARG A 445 20.49 9.69 16.99
C ARG A 445 20.69 8.28 16.44
N ALA A 446 20.47 7.25 17.26
CA ALA A 446 20.54 5.87 16.80
C ALA A 446 19.52 5.57 15.70
N TYR A 447 18.28 6.08 15.81
CA TYR A 447 17.28 5.97 14.75
C TYR A 447 17.71 6.68 13.45
N SER A 448 18.24 7.91 13.52
CA SER A 448 18.71 8.61 12.32
C SER A 448 19.91 7.94 11.67
N THR A 449 20.87 7.45 12.47
CA THR A 449 21.99 6.64 11.99
C THR A 449 21.51 5.34 11.34
N TYR A 450 20.54 4.65 11.95
CA TYR A 450 19.92 3.46 11.36
C TYR A 450 19.29 3.78 10.01
N CYS A 451 18.48 4.83 9.90
CA CYS A 451 17.86 5.22 8.64
C CYS A 451 18.90 5.53 7.55
N GLY A 452 20.00 6.21 7.90
CA GLY A 452 21.10 6.49 6.97
C GLY A 452 21.79 5.22 6.48
N LEU A 453 22.14 4.30 7.39
CA LEU A 453 22.75 3.02 7.04
C LEU A 453 21.79 2.11 6.25
N ALA A 454 20.52 2.09 6.64
CA ALA A 454 19.48 1.35 5.94
C ALA A 454 19.32 1.85 4.51
N ALA A 455 19.28 3.17 4.28
CA ALA A 455 19.24 3.76 2.95
C ALA A 455 20.51 3.44 2.13
N LEU A 456 21.69 3.52 2.76
CA LEU A 456 22.98 3.21 2.13
C LEU A 456 23.07 1.76 1.64
N CYS A 457 22.46 0.81 2.35
CA CYS A 457 22.40 -0.60 1.90
C CYS A 457 21.23 -0.84 0.92
N PHE A 458 20.06 -0.32 1.25
CA PHE A 458 18.82 -0.64 0.53
C PHE A 458 18.79 -0.06 -0.88
N ILE A 459 19.24 1.20 -1.08
CA ILE A 459 19.18 1.85 -2.40
C ILE A 459 20.08 1.12 -3.41
N PRO A 460 21.38 0.86 -3.14
CA PRO A 460 22.21 0.06 -4.03
C PRO A 460 21.71 -1.38 -4.16
N GLY A 461 21.23 -1.99 -3.07
CA GLY A 461 20.68 -3.35 -3.09
C GLY A 461 19.49 -3.48 -4.04
N ALA A 462 18.55 -2.53 -3.96
CA ALA A 462 17.40 -2.46 -4.86
C ALA A 462 17.84 -2.21 -6.31
N TRP A 463 18.80 -1.31 -6.55
CA TRP A 463 19.30 -1.03 -7.89
C TRP A 463 20.01 -2.24 -8.53
N LEU A 464 20.83 -2.96 -7.75
CA LEU A 464 21.50 -4.20 -8.18
C LEU A 464 20.48 -5.30 -8.46
N LEU A 465 19.47 -5.47 -7.59
CA LEU A 465 18.40 -6.43 -7.80
C LEU A 465 17.62 -6.11 -9.09
N LEU A 466 17.27 -4.84 -9.31
CA LEU A 466 16.61 -4.36 -10.53
C LEU A 466 17.46 -4.65 -11.77
N GLY A 467 18.74 -4.29 -11.74
CA GLY A 467 19.66 -4.51 -12.86
C GLY A 467 19.94 -5.99 -13.15
N GLY A 468 19.96 -6.84 -12.12
CA GLY A 468 20.08 -8.29 -12.26
C GLY A 468 18.80 -8.94 -12.80
N LEU A 469 17.63 -8.53 -12.31
CA LEU A 469 16.34 -9.01 -12.81
C LEU A 469 16.08 -8.55 -14.25
N ALA A 470 16.45 -7.32 -14.61
CA ALA A 470 16.34 -6.82 -15.98
C ALA A 470 17.20 -7.63 -16.96
N ALA A 471 18.36 -8.13 -16.53
CA ALA A 471 19.25 -8.92 -17.37
C ALA A 471 18.71 -10.32 -17.71
N ILE A 472 17.74 -10.83 -16.94
CA ILE A 472 17.07 -12.12 -17.19
C ILE A 472 15.63 -11.95 -17.69
N ALA A 473 15.14 -10.72 -17.81
CA ALA A 473 13.78 -10.42 -18.20
C ALA A 473 13.69 -10.15 -19.72
N PRO A 474 12.60 -10.58 -20.38
CA PRO A 474 12.34 -10.20 -21.77
C PRO A 474 12.18 -8.70 -21.93
N GLU A 475 12.67 -8.15 -23.06
CA GLU A 475 12.56 -6.71 -23.37
C GLU A 475 11.12 -6.20 -23.41
N SER A 476 10.13 -7.08 -23.62
CA SER A 476 8.70 -6.78 -23.52
C SER A 476 8.17 -6.57 -22.08
N ALA A 477 9.02 -6.70 -21.06
CA ALA A 477 8.68 -6.54 -19.65
C ALA A 477 8.63 -5.08 -19.15
N ALA A 478 8.27 -4.12 -20.01
CA ALA A 478 8.14 -2.69 -19.65
C ALA A 478 7.20 -2.45 -18.44
N ALA A 479 6.23 -3.35 -18.21
CA ALA A 479 5.31 -3.29 -17.08
C ALA A 479 5.91 -3.73 -15.71
N ARG A 480 7.12 -4.32 -15.67
CA ARG A 480 7.71 -4.87 -14.42
C ARG A 480 8.64 -3.91 -13.70
N ILE A 481 9.29 -2.99 -14.40
CA ILE A 481 10.11 -1.91 -13.81
C ILE A 481 9.31 -1.04 -12.82
N PRO A 482 8.09 -0.57 -13.14
CA PRO A 482 7.31 0.18 -12.16
C PRO A 482 6.90 -0.68 -10.95
N LEU A 483 6.56 -1.96 -11.15
CA LEU A 483 6.16 -2.85 -10.05
C LEU A 483 7.31 -3.12 -9.06
N THR A 484 8.52 -3.35 -9.56
CA THR A 484 9.70 -3.59 -8.73
C THR A 484 10.19 -2.32 -8.03
N VAL A 485 10.07 -1.15 -8.69
CA VAL A 485 10.32 0.15 -8.05
C VAL A 485 9.29 0.40 -6.94
N VAL A 486 8.01 0.14 -7.19
CA VAL A 486 6.96 0.24 -6.16
C VAL A 486 7.25 -0.71 -4.99
N ALA A 487 7.59 -1.97 -5.26
CA ALA A 487 7.96 -2.93 -4.21
C ALA A 487 9.18 -2.48 -3.40
N ALA A 488 10.21 -1.93 -4.06
CA ALA A 488 11.37 -1.36 -3.38
C ALA A 488 11.00 -0.16 -2.50
N VAL A 489 10.18 0.77 -3.00
CA VAL A 489 9.69 1.91 -2.22
C VAL A 489 8.88 1.44 -1.02
N LEU A 490 8.01 0.44 -1.18
CA LEU A 490 7.23 -0.14 -0.09
C LEU A 490 8.13 -0.79 0.96
N CYS A 491 9.14 -1.58 0.56
CA CYS A 491 10.11 -2.17 1.49
C CYS A 491 10.94 -1.11 2.23
N GLY A 492 11.38 -0.05 1.53
CA GLY A 492 12.07 1.08 2.14
C GLY A 492 11.18 1.81 3.16
N ALA A 493 9.90 2.01 2.82
CA ALA A 493 8.92 2.58 3.73
C ALA A 493 8.68 1.68 4.95
N VAL A 494 8.63 0.36 4.78
CA VAL A 494 8.55 -0.60 5.88
C VAL A 494 9.74 -0.42 6.82
N TYR A 495 10.99 -0.41 6.33
CA TYR A 495 12.17 -0.21 7.17
C TYR A 495 12.16 1.13 7.90
N PHE A 496 11.76 2.20 7.21
CA PHE A 496 11.64 3.53 7.82
C PHE A 496 10.60 3.56 8.94
N LEU A 497 9.44 2.93 8.72
CA LEU A 497 8.35 2.84 9.68
C LEU A 497 8.70 1.93 10.86
N THR A 498 9.28 0.75 10.61
CA THR A 498 9.68 -0.18 11.68
C THR A 498 10.87 0.33 12.46
N GLY A 499 11.79 1.07 11.82
CA GLY A 499 12.93 1.73 12.48
C GLY A 499 12.50 2.64 13.64
N ARG A 500 11.26 3.12 13.62
CA ARG A 500 10.69 3.90 14.72
C ARG A 500 10.72 3.17 16.07
N VAL A 501 10.76 1.83 16.12
CA VAL A 501 10.88 1.10 17.40
C VAL A 501 12.25 1.30 18.09
N ILE A 502 13.23 1.90 17.41
CA ILE A 502 14.55 2.18 17.98
C ILE A 502 14.50 3.33 18.99
N THR A 503 13.52 4.24 18.91
CA THR A 503 13.49 5.32 19.90
C THR A 503 12.87 4.89 21.20
N ARG A 504 13.52 5.38 22.24
CA ARG A 504 13.20 5.37 23.66
C ARG A 504 12.07 6.22 24.17
N TRP A 505 11.49 5.91 25.32
CA TRP A 505 11.21 6.98 26.28
C TRP A 505 12.52 7.48 26.91
N ASP A 506 12.58 8.78 27.20
CA ASP A 506 13.54 9.28 28.19
C ASP A 506 13.20 8.73 29.59
N PRO A 507 14.15 8.37 30.47
CA PRO A 507 13.84 7.80 31.80
C PRO A 507 12.91 8.67 32.66
N ILE A 508 13.08 9.99 32.67
CA ILE A 508 12.23 10.91 33.45
C ILE A 508 10.84 10.98 32.82
N ALA A 509 10.78 11.08 31.49
CA ALA A 509 9.52 11.07 30.76
C ALA A 509 8.74 9.76 30.94
N TYR A 510 9.45 8.63 30.97
CA TYR A 510 8.84 7.32 31.16
C TYR A 510 8.25 7.17 32.57
N LEU A 511 8.91 7.72 33.58
CA LEU A 511 8.41 7.73 34.95
C LEU A 511 7.12 8.54 35.05
N GLU A 512 7.10 9.77 34.51
CA GLU A 512 5.89 10.60 34.46
C GLU A 512 4.77 9.88 33.72
N HIS A 513 5.02 9.33 32.53
CA HIS A 513 4.04 8.52 31.79
C HIS A 513 3.48 7.37 32.66
N LYS A 514 4.33 6.62 33.37
CA LYS A 514 3.87 5.54 34.27
C LYS A 514 3.02 6.06 35.42
N ARG A 515 3.40 7.17 36.06
CA ARG A 515 2.65 7.78 37.16
C ARG A 515 1.28 8.28 36.70
N TRP A 516 1.23 9.03 35.59
CA TRP A 516 -0.03 9.49 35.00
C TRP A 516 -0.92 8.34 34.52
N ARG A 517 -0.32 7.27 34.00
CA ARG A 517 -1.06 6.05 33.63
C ARG A 517 -1.62 5.33 34.86
N SER A 518 -0.92 5.34 35.99
CA SER A 518 -1.38 4.74 37.25
C SER A 518 -2.47 5.58 37.91
N PHE A 519 -2.36 6.92 37.84
CA PHE A 519 -3.42 7.84 38.23
C PHE A 519 -4.68 7.64 37.36
N ARG A 520 -4.51 7.50 36.05
CA ARG A 520 -5.63 7.15 35.15
C ARG A 520 -6.31 5.83 35.52
N LYS A 521 -5.56 4.82 35.96
CA LYS A 521 -6.15 3.56 36.46
C LYS A 521 -6.92 3.79 37.75
N PHE A 522 -6.37 4.56 38.70
CA PHE A 522 -7.06 4.90 39.94
C PHE A 522 -8.42 5.56 39.66
N LEU A 523 -8.47 6.54 38.75
CA LEU A 523 -9.73 7.20 38.38
C LEU A 523 -10.74 6.28 37.66
N LYS A 524 -10.27 5.17 37.09
CA LYS A 524 -11.08 4.22 36.34
C LYS A 524 -11.56 3.02 37.18
N ASP A 525 -10.82 2.64 38.21
CA ASP A 525 -11.06 1.41 38.96
C ASP A 525 -11.84 1.70 40.25
N PHE A 526 -13.08 1.21 40.33
CA PHE A 526 -13.96 1.44 41.50
C PHE A 526 -13.34 0.98 42.82
N SER A 527 -12.69 -0.20 42.86
CA SER A 527 -12.11 -0.75 44.08
C SER A 527 -11.02 0.16 44.66
N ALA A 528 -10.28 0.87 43.81
CA ALA A 528 -9.28 1.82 44.25
C ALA A 528 -9.95 3.12 44.79
N ILE A 529 -11.03 3.56 44.15
CA ILE A 529 -11.83 4.72 44.58
C ILE A 529 -12.56 4.45 45.91
N GLU A 530 -13.07 3.24 46.13
CA GLU A 530 -13.75 2.83 47.36
C GLU A 530 -12.84 2.94 48.60
N GLN A 531 -11.57 2.57 48.42
CA GLN A 531 -10.52 2.62 49.44
C GLN A 531 -9.91 4.02 49.61
N ALA A 532 -10.29 5.00 48.78
CA ALA A 532 -9.72 6.33 48.81
C ALA A 532 -10.14 7.13 50.07
N PRO A 533 -9.31 8.10 50.52
CA PRO A 533 -9.60 8.92 51.69
C PRO A 533 -10.96 9.62 51.62
N VAL A 534 -11.54 9.95 52.79
CA VAL A 534 -12.84 10.65 52.91
C VAL A 534 -12.85 11.97 52.12
N ASN A 535 -11.70 12.62 51.98
CA ASN A 535 -11.53 13.90 51.30
C ASN A 535 -11.71 13.84 49.77
N LEU A 536 -11.71 12.65 49.15
CA LEU A 536 -11.91 12.49 47.69
C LEU A 536 -13.23 13.11 47.22
N LEU A 537 -14.29 12.95 48.02
CA LEU A 537 -15.61 13.51 47.72
C LEU A 537 -15.67 15.04 47.84
N ALA A 538 -14.71 15.68 48.51
CA ALA A 538 -14.62 17.13 48.59
C ALA A 538 -13.86 17.73 47.40
N ILE A 539 -12.89 17.00 46.85
CA ILE A 539 -12.02 17.45 45.74
C ILE A 539 -12.36 16.78 44.40
N TRP A 540 -13.51 16.11 44.32
CA TRP A 540 -13.90 15.32 43.15
C TRP A 540 -13.95 16.14 41.85
N GLU A 541 -14.33 17.42 41.92
CA GLU A 541 -14.35 18.33 40.78
C GLU A 541 -12.95 18.55 40.19
N GLU A 542 -11.91 18.60 41.03
CA GLU A 542 -10.53 18.70 40.56
C GLU A 542 -10.09 17.44 39.84
N TYR A 543 -10.48 16.28 40.36
CA TYR A 543 -10.13 14.98 39.78
C TYR A 543 -10.92 14.72 38.50
N TYR A 544 -12.15 15.23 38.41
CA TYR A 544 -12.97 15.17 37.20
C TYR A 544 -12.31 15.91 36.03
N VAL A 545 -11.69 17.07 36.26
CA VAL A 545 -10.94 17.81 35.23
C VAL A 545 -9.79 16.96 34.66
N TYR A 546 -9.01 16.29 35.52
CA TYR A 546 -7.97 15.38 35.06
C TYR A 546 -8.55 14.09 34.44
N ALA A 547 -9.69 13.60 34.90
CA ALA A 547 -10.38 12.46 34.30
C ALA A 547 -10.83 12.76 32.86
N VAL A 548 -11.23 14.00 32.56
CA VAL A 548 -11.54 14.47 31.20
C VAL A 548 -10.29 14.49 30.34
N ALA A 549 -9.18 15.04 30.85
CA ALA A 549 -7.90 15.02 30.16
C ALA A 549 -7.43 13.57 29.85
N LEU A 550 -7.57 12.66 30.81
CA LEU A 550 -7.15 11.25 30.69
C LEU A 550 -8.17 10.36 29.95
N GLY A 551 -9.33 10.92 29.56
CA GLY A 551 -10.37 10.20 28.83
C GLY A 551 -11.05 9.08 29.64
N VAL A 552 -11.23 9.28 30.95
CA VAL A 552 -11.90 8.35 31.89
C VAL A 552 -12.98 9.05 32.73
N ALA A 553 -13.44 10.23 32.29
CA ALA A 553 -14.38 11.07 33.03
C ALA A 553 -15.73 10.39 33.33
N ALA A 554 -16.28 9.63 32.38
CA ALA A 554 -17.56 8.96 32.55
C ALA A 554 -17.48 7.83 33.59
N GLU A 555 -16.41 7.02 33.53
CA GLU A 555 -16.15 5.99 34.53
C GLU A 555 -15.90 6.60 35.91
N PHE A 556 -15.04 7.61 35.99
CA PHE A 556 -14.74 8.30 37.25
C PHE A 556 -16.01 8.87 37.90
N LEU A 557 -16.84 9.58 37.13
CA LEU A 557 -18.10 10.15 37.63
C LEU A 557 -19.02 9.05 38.18
N LYS A 558 -19.20 7.96 37.45
CA LYS A 558 -20.00 6.80 37.87
C LYS A 558 -19.49 6.18 39.18
N HIS A 559 -18.18 6.15 39.35
CA HIS A 559 -17.57 5.58 40.55
C HIS A 559 -17.68 6.51 41.75
N VAL A 560 -17.50 7.81 41.56
CA VAL A 560 -17.69 8.83 42.60
C VAL A 560 -19.15 8.91 43.06
N THR A 561 -20.11 8.88 42.14
CA THR A 561 -21.54 8.90 42.51
C THR A 561 -21.91 7.66 43.32
N ARG A 562 -21.44 6.48 42.89
CA ARG A 562 -21.64 5.23 43.64
C ARG A 562 -20.99 5.26 45.03
N LEU A 563 -19.79 5.84 45.15
CA LEU A 563 -19.11 6.00 46.44
C LEU A 563 -19.90 6.93 47.37
N ALA A 564 -20.43 8.03 46.83
CA ALA A 564 -21.25 8.98 47.57
C ALA A 564 -22.53 8.32 48.10
N GLU A 565 -23.21 7.51 47.26
CA GLU A 565 -24.36 6.69 47.67
C GLU A 565 -24.01 5.71 48.80
N GLN A 566 -22.89 4.99 48.69
CA GLN A 566 -22.45 4.03 49.71
C GLN A 566 -22.13 4.70 51.06
N ARG A 567 -21.51 5.88 51.03
CA ARG A 567 -21.12 6.62 52.24
C ARG A 567 -22.26 7.44 52.85
N GLY A 568 -23.44 7.46 52.21
CA GLY A 568 -24.57 8.29 52.64
C GLY A 568 -24.28 9.79 52.57
N THR A 569 -23.25 10.19 51.82
CA THR A 569 -22.83 11.58 51.64
C THR A 569 -23.43 12.11 50.34
N GLY A 570 -24.20 13.20 50.41
CA GLY A 570 -24.72 13.85 49.20
C GLY A 570 -23.59 14.43 48.35
N LEU A 571 -23.57 14.13 47.06
CA LEU A 571 -22.69 14.79 46.09
C LEU A 571 -23.40 16.03 45.55
N ALA A 572 -22.85 17.22 45.81
CA ALA A 572 -23.40 18.46 45.25
C ALA A 572 -23.03 18.58 43.76
N LEU A 573 -23.96 19.09 42.95
CA LEU A 573 -23.64 19.45 41.57
C LEU A 573 -22.67 20.65 41.55
N PRO A 574 -21.74 20.72 40.58
CA PRO A 574 -20.87 21.87 40.47
C PRO A 574 -21.65 23.15 40.24
N VAL A 575 -21.25 24.25 40.89
CA VAL A 575 -21.94 25.54 40.81
C VAL A 575 -21.95 26.12 39.39
N TRP A 576 -20.94 25.77 38.59
CA TRP A 576 -20.83 26.16 37.18
C TRP A 576 -21.75 25.36 36.24
N TYR A 577 -22.39 24.30 36.72
CA TYR A 577 -23.36 23.52 35.96
C TYR A 577 -24.80 23.97 36.24
N ILE A 578 -25.51 24.35 35.18
CA ILE A 578 -26.87 24.85 35.24
C ILE A 578 -27.76 23.90 34.44
N GLY A 579 -28.47 23.04 35.18
CA GLY A 579 -29.43 22.09 34.60
C GLY A 579 -30.63 22.80 33.96
N ALA A 580 -31.49 22.04 33.27
CA ALA A 580 -32.60 22.59 32.50
C ALA A 580 -33.64 23.39 33.31
N SER A 581 -33.61 23.32 34.65
CA SER A 581 -34.42 24.15 35.55
C SER A 581 -33.86 25.56 35.76
N GLY A 582 -32.65 25.85 35.29
CA GLY A 582 -32.02 27.18 35.34
C GLY A 582 -31.40 27.56 36.69
N MET A 583 -31.40 26.66 37.69
CA MET A 583 -30.81 26.95 39.01
C MET A 583 -29.34 26.50 39.09
N PRO A 584 -28.39 27.42 39.40
CA PRO A 584 -26.99 27.07 39.66
C PRO A 584 -26.83 26.25 40.94
N GLY A 585 -26.04 25.17 40.90
CA GLY A 585 -25.70 24.38 42.10
C GLY A 585 -26.91 23.77 42.84
N GLY A 586 -28.00 23.47 42.13
CA GLY A 586 -29.29 23.17 42.73
C GLY A 586 -29.36 21.92 43.61
N SER A 587 -30.05 22.05 44.75
CA SER A 587 -30.74 20.96 45.46
C SER A 587 -32.26 21.10 45.27
N LEU A 588 -32.96 19.95 45.29
CA LEU A 588 -34.41 19.68 45.25
C LEU A 588 -35.08 19.69 43.85
N ALA A 589 -35.55 18.58 43.28
CA ALA A 589 -36.44 17.58 43.90
C ALA A 589 -36.03 16.10 43.73
N SER A 590 -34.92 15.80 43.06
CA SER A 590 -34.24 14.52 43.24
C SER A 590 -32.76 14.68 42.86
N LEU A 591 -31.85 14.41 43.80
CA LEU A 591 -30.42 14.35 43.49
C LEU A 591 -30.15 13.38 42.34
N SER A 592 -31.00 12.37 42.16
CA SER A 592 -30.97 11.42 41.05
C SER A 592 -31.18 12.05 39.67
N ASP A 593 -32.11 13.02 39.52
CA ASP A 593 -32.35 13.65 38.21
C ASP A 593 -31.23 14.64 37.85
N GLY A 594 -30.71 15.38 38.83
CA GLY A 594 -29.58 16.30 38.65
C GLY A 594 -28.27 15.59 38.33
N LEU A 595 -27.96 14.50 39.05
CA LEU A 595 -26.82 13.63 38.76
C LEU A 595 -27.01 12.88 37.44
N GLY A 596 -28.25 12.53 37.08
CA GLY A 596 -28.61 11.97 35.78
C GLY A 596 -28.32 12.94 34.62
N GLY A 597 -28.69 14.22 34.77
CA GLY A 597 -28.39 15.29 33.81
C GLY A 597 -26.89 15.54 33.66
N PHE A 598 -26.17 15.67 34.77
CA PHE A 598 -24.71 15.83 34.76
C PHE A 598 -23.97 14.60 34.19
N GLY A 599 -24.46 13.39 34.48
CA GLY A 599 -24.00 12.16 33.85
C GLY A 599 -24.24 12.14 32.34
N ALA A 600 -25.39 12.66 31.88
CA ALA A 600 -25.68 12.85 30.47
C ALA A 600 -24.73 13.90 29.83
N PHE A 601 -24.42 15.00 30.52
CA PHE A 601 -23.41 15.98 30.09
C PHE A 601 -22.03 15.34 29.92
N ALA A 602 -21.57 14.58 30.91
CA ALA A 602 -20.30 13.86 30.85
C ALA A 602 -20.25 12.89 29.64
N SER A 603 -21.38 12.25 29.32
CA SER A 603 -21.48 11.38 28.13
C SER A 603 -21.49 12.18 26.81
N ASN A 604 -22.17 13.33 26.76
CA ASN A 604 -22.22 14.20 25.57
C ASN A 604 -20.91 14.96 25.34
N MET A 605 -20.07 15.11 26.36
CA MET A 605 -18.70 15.62 26.18
C MET A 605 -17.93 14.78 25.14
N SER A 606 -18.13 13.47 25.16
CA SER A 606 -17.48 12.55 24.22
C SER A 606 -17.96 12.71 22.75
N SER A 607 -19.24 13.04 22.53
CA SER A 607 -19.78 13.36 21.19
C SER A 607 -19.27 14.71 20.71
N MET A 608 -19.16 15.71 21.59
CA MET A 608 -18.57 17.01 21.26
C MET A 608 -17.10 16.86 20.86
N MET A 609 -16.30 16.07 21.59
CA MET A 609 -14.92 15.71 21.21
C MET A 609 -14.84 15.07 19.81
N SER A 610 -15.79 14.19 19.46
CA SER A 610 -15.83 13.56 18.14
C SER A 610 -16.13 14.56 17.01
N SER A 611 -16.91 15.61 17.30
CA SER A 611 -17.23 16.68 16.36
C SER A 611 -16.00 17.52 16.00
N PHE A 612 -15.14 17.80 16.98
CA PHE A 612 -13.85 18.46 16.75
C PHE A 612 -12.90 17.62 15.89
N SER A 613 -12.89 16.29 16.04
CA SER A 613 -12.05 15.42 15.20
C SER A 613 -12.49 15.42 13.73
N THR A 614 -13.80 15.50 13.47
CA THR A 614 -14.38 15.54 12.12
C THR A 614 -14.07 16.86 11.40
N ALA A 615 -13.93 17.95 12.14
CA ALA A 615 -13.55 19.27 11.61
C ALA A 615 -12.11 19.33 11.04
N SER A 616 -11.26 18.35 11.36
CA SER A 616 -9.82 18.40 11.08
C SER A 616 -9.33 17.48 9.94
N SER A 617 -10.18 16.59 9.41
CA SER A 617 -9.81 15.64 8.35
C SER A 617 -10.02 16.21 6.94
N SER A 618 -8.95 16.56 6.22
CA SER A 618 -8.99 16.85 4.78
C SER A 618 -8.07 15.89 4.00
N GLY A 619 -8.63 15.06 3.12
CA GLY A 619 -7.87 14.13 2.25
C GLY A 619 -7.47 14.79 0.92
N GLY A 620 -6.26 14.48 0.43
CA GLY A 620 -5.75 14.93 -0.87
C GLY A 620 -5.42 13.74 -1.80
N GLY A 621 -5.60 13.93 -3.11
CA GLY A 621 -5.27 12.97 -4.17
C GLY A 621 -4.47 13.62 -5.30
N PHE A 622 -3.61 12.84 -5.97
CA PHE A 622 -2.79 13.25 -7.12
C PHE A 622 -3.19 12.45 -8.38
N SER A 623 -3.28 13.11 -9.54
CA SER A 623 -3.49 12.52 -10.87
C SER A 623 -2.18 12.45 -11.66
N GLY A 624 -1.86 11.28 -12.22
CA GLY A 624 -0.77 11.06 -13.17
C GLY A 624 -1.27 10.99 -14.61
N GLY A 625 -0.49 11.55 -15.55
CA GLY A 625 -0.69 11.45 -17.00
C GLY A 625 0.38 10.56 -17.65
N GLY A 626 -0.03 9.75 -18.63
CA GLY A 626 0.81 8.79 -19.37
C GLY A 626 1.38 9.32 -20.69
N GLY A 627 2.28 8.53 -21.28
CA GLY A 627 2.86 8.72 -22.61
C GLY A 627 2.98 7.37 -23.34
N GLY A 628 2.75 7.39 -24.65
CA GLY A 628 2.84 6.24 -25.56
C GLY A 628 4.02 6.35 -26.54
N GLY A 629 4.37 5.22 -27.16
CA GLY A 629 5.35 5.09 -28.25
C GLY A 629 5.33 3.67 -28.81
N GLY A 630 5.45 3.49 -30.14
CA GLY A 630 5.22 2.21 -30.84
C GLY A 630 6.34 1.74 -31.78
N GLY A 631 6.01 0.73 -32.61
CA GLY A 631 6.72 0.35 -33.85
C GLY A 631 7.54 -0.94 -33.82
N GLY A 632 6.88 -2.12 -33.78
CA GLY A 632 7.45 -3.45 -34.08
C GLY A 632 6.66 -4.13 -35.20
N GLY A 633 7.17 -5.21 -35.82
CA GLY A 633 6.35 -6.04 -36.74
C GLY A 633 5.43 -6.98 -35.94
N SER A 634 4.23 -7.26 -36.43
CA SER A 634 3.20 -8.02 -35.69
C SER A 634 2.62 -9.21 -36.43
N SER A 635 2.19 -10.22 -35.68
CA SER A 635 1.21 -11.21 -36.13
C SER A 635 -0.03 -11.15 -35.24
N GLY A 636 -1.18 -11.32 -35.88
CA GLY A 636 -2.48 -11.12 -35.29
C GLY A 636 -3.51 -12.07 -35.88
N ALA A 637 -4.61 -12.23 -35.15
CA ALA A 637 -5.81 -12.88 -35.65
C ALA A 637 -7.01 -12.23 -34.98
N GLY A 638 -8.11 -12.10 -35.70
CA GLY A 638 -9.34 -11.52 -35.15
C GLY A 638 -10.57 -11.77 -35.97
#